data_AF-A0A1Y2BDX4-F1
#
_entry.id   AF-A0A1Y2BDX4-F1
#
_cell.length_a   1.000
_cell.length_b   1.000
_cell.length_c   1.000
_cell.angle_alpha   90.00
_cell.angle_beta   90.00
_cell.angle_gamma   90.00
#
_symmetry.space_group_name_H-M   'P 1'
#
loop_
_entity.id
_entity.type
_entity.pdbx_description
1 polymer ?
#
loop_
_entity_poly.entity_id
_entity_poly.type
_entity_poly.pdbx_seq_one_letter_code
_entity_poly.pdbx_strand_id
1 'polypeptide(L)'
;MGSAGSLKVGGNGLEVKEDVVPVGFDEGLLRGLCEMDCALPLLADRIKQSIASCKQVAVFFRSRAEIEEKYARSLTELCRTTGDVYSRADCKAGTFVAAYQSSLKLQNSLAENRIRFSQRLNEMSDELLGLAREGEKLRKMHKENGARYQGILQESEMVMDKAKARFDATAEELERVLVAKEGESIKESGMRSGGAGSSSGGNKGRGIGKAMTKGGLLFKGKGAASMQRQEDDVRARMAQASETFRKAVLESQALRQEYFNFQLPKILRLLKECADELDMGTQYHLARFAFLYESTVVGEGTLLNPMGAPDDGPGLKAIFEGIDNRTDFKSYMQNYAVARGTPRGPRREGPYEEGFLPPLPPHVQKGESNPNQVSQQSNGISNTNGHPSGANNNLPTPLPVSQAPSSEGYSVPGIPASSGATFGVDLGEQLARDGVEVPKVVEKCAEAIEAYGLESMGIYRLSGTTSRVQALKNALDKDVDSVDVLSEEWSADINVVSGALKLWFRELPEPLLTFGLYHQFIEAARYENDRLRHIRLHEQVNDLPDPNYATLKFFMGHLDRVRRKDSINQMSVSNLSIVFGPTLLGAPPNEGGLNLEHMSFQCKAIETILEKYHEIFVEEEESAGTGAGTATLEVS
;
A
#
# COMPACT_ATOMS: atom_id res chain seq x y z
N MET A 1 4.75 -23.43 56.44
CA MET A 1 3.32 -23.81 56.47
C MET A 1 2.75 -23.25 55.18
N GLY A 2 2.27 -24.00 54.19
CA GLY A 2 1.56 -25.30 54.20
C GLY A 2 0.06 -25.01 53.99
N SER A 3 -0.74 -25.70 53.17
CA SER A 3 -0.60 -26.94 52.36
C SER A 3 -1.47 -26.77 51.11
N ALA A 4 -1.02 -26.99 49.87
CA ALA A 4 -0.95 -28.27 49.15
C ALA A 4 -2.24 -29.13 49.18
N GLY A 5 -2.79 -29.43 48.00
CA GLY A 5 -3.98 -30.26 47.77
C GLY A 5 -4.72 -29.95 46.45
N SER A 6 -4.92 -30.82 45.45
CA SER A 6 -4.15 -31.95 44.90
C SER A 6 -5.01 -32.66 43.83
N LEU A 7 -4.60 -32.56 42.55
CA LEU A 7 -4.67 -33.58 41.48
C LEU A 7 -5.96 -34.40 41.20
N LYS A 8 -6.37 -34.39 39.92
CA LYS A 8 -6.33 -35.61 39.09
C LYS A 8 -6.21 -35.31 37.59
N VAL A 9 -5.86 -36.33 36.79
CA VAL A 9 -5.37 -36.23 35.40
C VAL A 9 -6.06 -37.26 34.50
N GLY A 10 -6.31 -36.88 33.23
CA GLY A 10 -6.65 -37.78 32.11
C GLY A 10 -7.76 -37.21 31.21
N GLY A 11 -7.66 -37.24 29.88
CA GLY A 11 -6.53 -37.65 29.03
C GLY A 11 -6.93 -37.87 27.56
N ASN A 12 -6.02 -37.53 26.63
CA ASN A 12 -6.08 -37.72 25.17
C ASN A 12 -7.19 -37.01 24.37
N GLY A 13 -6.78 -36.22 23.37
CA GLY A 13 -7.52 -36.11 22.10
C GLY A 13 -7.53 -34.73 21.42
N LEU A 14 -6.73 -34.60 20.35
CA LEU A 14 -6.86 -33.58 19.29
C LEU A 14 -6.70 -32.10 19.71
N GLU A 15 -5.44 -31.68 19.85
CA GLU A 15 -5.07 -30.28 19.53
C GLU A 15 -5.25 -30.07 18.02
N VAL A 16 -6.16 -29.17 17.63
CA VAL A 16 -6.18 -28.57 16.29
C VAL A 16 -5.56 -27.18 16.44
N LYS A 17 -4.58 -26.87 15.59
CA LYS A 17 -3.77 -25.65 15.72
C LYS A 17 -4.58 -24.39 15.46
N GLU A 18 -4.26 -23.35 16.21
CA GLU A 18 -4.47 -21.97 15.81
C GLU A 18 -3.46 -21.60 14.71
N ASP A 19 -3.88 -20.84 13.70
CA ASP A 19 -3.00 -20.12 12.78
C ASP A 19 -3.50 -18.67 12.64
N VAL A 20 -3.44 -17.93 13.75
CA VAL A 20 -3.51 -16.46 13.74
C VAL A 20 -2.16 -15.95 13.24
N VAL A 21 -2.08 -15.52 11.97
CA VAL A 21 -0.82 -15.01 11.38
C VAL A 21 -0.51 -13.62 11.96
N PRO A 22 0.55 -13.45 12.79
CA PRO A 22 0.83 -12.17 13.44
C PRO A 22 1.62 -11.22 12.54
N VAL A 23 1.85 -9.99 13.03
CA VAL A 23 2.94 -9.13 12.51
C VAL A 23 4.28 -9.68 13.04
N GLY A 24 4.72 -10.78 12.42
CA GLY A 24 5.93 -11.51 12.72
C GLY A 24 6.31 -12.38 11.53
N PHE A 25 7.48 -13.01 11.59
CA PHE A 25 7.89 -13.94 10.54
C PHE A 25 6.93 -15.13 10.51
N ASP A 26 6.53 -15.58 9.31
CA ASP A 26 5.70 -16.78 9.15
C ASP A 26 6.50 -18.02 9.61
N GLU A 27 6.25 -18.46 10.85
CA GLU A 27 6.92 -19.62 11.46
C GLU A 27 6.50 -20.95 10.81
N GLY A 28 5.36 -20.99 10.11
CA GLY A 28 4.96 -22.13 9.28
C GLY A 28 5.85 -22.25 8.05
N LEU A 29 6.03 -21.14 7.33
CA LEU A 29 6.99 -21.02 6.24
C LEU A 29 8.43 -21.22 6.72
N LEU A 30 8.82 -20.72 7.90
CA LEU A 30 10.17 -20.94 8.43
C LEU A 30 10.41 -22.43 8.68
N ARG A 31 9.45 -23.13 9.26
CA ARG A 31 9.53 -24.58 9.48
C ARG A 31 9.66 -25.33 8.16
N GLY A 32 8.82 -25.01 7.17
CA GLY A 32 8.92 -25.60 5.83
C GLY A 32 10.27 -25.35 5.16
N LEU A 33 10.85 -24.15 5.32
CA LEU A 33 12.21 -23.83 4.84
C LEU A 33 13.29 -24.59 5.62
N CYS A 34 13.16 -24.76 6.93
CA CYS A 34 14.09 -25.55 7.74
C CYS A 34 14.05 -27.06 7.43
N GLU A 35 12.93 -27.56 6.91
CA GLU A 35 12.76 -28.95 6.44
C GLU A 35 13.31 -29.18 5.01
N MET A 36 13.78 -28.14 4.30
CA MET A 36 14.27 -28.21 2.92
C MET A 36 15.80 -28.08 2.81
N ASP A 37 16.48 -29.15 2.36
CA ASP A 37 17.93 -29.17 2.06
C ASP A 37 18.41 -28.01 1.15
N CYS A 38 17.52 -27.53 0.28
CA CYS A 38 17.81 -26.50 -0.72
C CYS A 38 17.33 -25.08 -0.31
N ALA A 39 16.87 -24.84 0.91
CA ALA A 39 16.30 -23.55 1.31
C ALA A 39 17.28 -22.36 1.19
N LEU A 40 18.55 -22.55 1.57
CA LEU A 40 19.59 -21.51 1.43
C LEU A 40 19.81 -21.08 -0.04
N PRO A 41 20.06 -21.98 -1.02
CA PRO A 41 20.15 -21.57 -2.42
C PRO A 41 18.80 -21.10 -3.00
N LEU A 42 17.67 -21.65 -2.58
CA LEU A 42 16.33 -21.24 -3.01
C LEU A 42 16.07 -19.76 -2.69
N LEU A 43 16.24 -19.35 -1.42
CA LEU A 43 16.09 -17.94 -1.05
C LEU A 43 17.17 -17.08 -1.73
N ALA A 44 18.43 -17.53 -1.75
CA ALA A 44 19.51 -16.77 -2.38
C ALA A 44 19.28 -16.51 -3.88
N ASP A 45 18.63 -17.40 -4.63
CA ASP A 45 18.29 -17.16 -6.03
C ASP A 45 16.91 -16.51 -6.23
N ARG A 46 15.97 -16.63 -5.27
CA ARG A 46 14.76 -15.78 -5.25
C ARG A 46 15.10 -14.31 -5.05
N ILE A 47 15.93 -13.97 -4.05
CA ILE A 47 16.42 -12.59 -3.83
C ILE A 47 17.12 -12.04 -5.09
N LYS A 48 17.83 -12.90 -5.84
CA LYS A 48 18.46 -12.53 -7.11
C LYS A 48 17.43 -12.13 -8.19
N GLN A 49 16.26 -12.77 -8.21
CA GLN A 49 15.14 -12.39 -9.08
C GLN A 49 14.56 -11.03 -8.64
N SER A 50 14.30 -10.85 -7.35
CA SER A 50 13.80 -9.58 -6.78
C SER A 50 14.74 -8.39 -7.07
N ILE A 51 16.06 -8.57 -6.88
CA ILE A 51 17.09 -7.60 -7.27
C ILE A 51 17.04 -7.27 -8.77
N ALA A 52 16.77 -8.26 -9.63
CA ALA A 52 16.67 -8.04 -11.07
C ALA A 52 15.40 -7.24 -11.43
N SER A 53 14.24 -7.62 -10.87
CA SER A 53 12.96 -6.92 -11.05
C SER A 53 13.07 -5.45 -10.60
N CYS A 54 13.57 -5.20 -9.39
CA CYS A 54 13.80 -3.87 -8.84
C CYS A 54 14.68 -3.00 -9.77
N LYS A 55 15.76 -3.56 -10.32
CA LYS A 55 16.63 -2.88 -11.30
C LYS A 55 15.91 -2.59 -12.63
N GLN A 56 15.04 -3.46 -13.12
CA GLN A 56 14.26 -3.20 -14.35
C GLN A 56 13.23 -2.08 -14.14
N VAL A 57 12.55 -2.05 -12.99
CA VAL A 57 11.61 -0.95 -12.64
C VAL A 57 12.35 0.39 -12.55
N ALA A 58 13.53 0.43 -11.93
CA ALA A 58 14.35 1.64 -11.87
C ALA A 58 14.77 2.13 -13.27
N VAL A 59 15.23 1.23 -14.15
CA VAL A 59 15.57 1.55 -15.54
C VAL A 59 14.35 2.08 -16.30
N PHE A 60 13.17 1.48 -16.12
CA PHE A 60 11.92 1.96 -16.70
C PHE A 60 11.57 3.38 -16.23
N PHE A 61 11.62 3.67 -14.92
CA PHE A 61 11.36 5.02 -14.41
C PHE A 61 12.35 6.04 -14.95
N ARG A 62 13.65 5.71 -15.03
CA ARG A 62 14.67 6.59 -15.62
C ARG A 62 14.39 6.88 -17.10
N SER A 63 14.10 5.85 -17.89
CA SER A 63 13.73 6.02 -19.30
C SER A 63 12.42 6.79 -19.50
N ARG A 64 11.44 6.64 -18.60
CA ARG A 64 10.21 7.45 -18.62
C ARG A 64 10.49 8.90 -18.25
N ALA A 65 11.31 9.14 -17.22
CA ALA A 65 11.71 10.48 -16.79
C ALA A 65 12.36 11.27 -17.94
N GLU A 66 13.27 10.62 -18.68
CA GLU A 66 13.87 11.20 -19.89
C GLU A 66 12.86 11.58 -20.97
N ILE A 67 11.78 10.82 -21.16
CA ILE A 67 10.73 11.11 -22.16
C ILE A 67 9.90 12.33 -21.72
N GLU A 68 9.46 12.34 -20.47
CA GLU A 68 8.70 13.45 -19.87
C GLU A 68 9.51 14.75 -19.89
N GLU A 69 10.81 14.69 -19.57
CA GLU A 69 11.72 15.84 -19.61
C GLU A 69 11.93 16.37 -21.04
N LYS A 70 12.14 15.48 -22.02
CA LYS A 70 12.30 15.88 -23.43
C LYS A 70 11.04 16.55 -23.95
N TYR A 71 9.85 15.99 -23.67
CA TYR A 71 8.57 16.60 -24.00
C TYR A 71 8.42 18.00 -23.39
N ALA A 72 8.63 18.11 -22.07
CA ALA A 72 8.45 19.37 -21.35
C ALA A 72 9.42 20.47 -21.82
N ARG A 73 10.71 20.16 -21.97
CA ARG A 73 11.71 21.12 -22.46
C ARG A 73 11.37 21.60 -23.87
N SER A 74 10.88 20.73 -24.75
CA SER A 74 10.41 21.12 -26.07
C SER A 74 9.17 22.01 -26.02
N LEU A 75 8.22 21.75 -25.10
CA LEU A 75 7.02 22.57 -24.95
C LEU A 75 7.33 23.98 -24.39
N THR A 76 8.19 24.09 -23.37
CA THR A 76 8.67 25.38 -22.86
C THR A 76 9.39 26.18 -23.94
N GLU A 77 10.31 25.57 -24.69
CA GLU A 77 11.06 26.28 -25.74
C GLU A 77 10.17 26.70 -26.92
N LEU A 78 9.16 25.90 -27.26
CA LEU A 78 8.11 26.27 -28.22
C LEU A 78 7.33 27.49 -27.72
N CYS A 79 6.81 27.46 -26.48
CA CYS A 79 6.04 28.57 -25.92
C CYS A 79 6.86 29.87 -25.87
N ARG A 80 8.13 29.78 -25.44
CA ARG A 80 9.08 30.88 -25.39
C ARG A 80 9.33 31.47 -26.78
N THR A 81 9.66 30.63 -27.76
CA THR A 81 9.98 31.05 -29.14
C THR A 81 8.77 31.64 -29.85
N THR A 82 7.59 31.04 -29.68
CA THR A 82 6.34 31.56 -30.25
C THR A 82 5.96 32.91 -29.65
N GLY A 83 6.14 33.11 -28.33
CA GLY A 83 5.97 34.40 -27.68
C GLY A 83 6.95 35.47 -28.18
N ASP A 84 8.24 35.12 -28.27
CA ASP A 84 9.30 36.00 -28.81
C ASP A 84 8.97 36.46 -30.24
N VAL A 85 8.59 35.53 -31.13
CA VAL A 85 8.25 35.84 -32.53
C VAL A 85 7.03 36.76 -32.61
N TYR A 86 5.96 36.47 -31.84
CA TYR A 86 4.77 37.31 -31.81
C TYR A 86 5.09 38.73 -31.30
N SER A 87 5.98 38.86 -30.32
CA SER A 87 6.36 40.16 -29.73
C SER A 87 7.15 41.08 -30.67
N ARG A 88 7.72 40.54 -31.77
CA ARG A 88 8.61 41.25 -32.70
C ARG A 88 8.02 41.46 -34.09
N ALA A 89 6.82 40.96 -34.35
CA ALA A 89 6.15 41.05 -35.65
C ALA A 89 4.93 41.97 -35.58
N ASP A 90 4.49 42.50 -36.72
CA ASP A 90 3.27 43.32 -36.86
C ASP A 90 1.99 42.46 -36.78
N CYS A 91 1.84 41.72 -35.68
CA CYS A 91 0.70 40.84 -35.41
C CYS A 91 -0.49 41.59 -34.76
N LYS A 92 -1.64 40.90 -34.59
CA LYS A 92 -2.85 41.50 -33.99
C LYS A 92 -2.60 41.93 -32.54
N ALA A 93 -2.84 43.20 -32.24
CA ALA A 93 -2.90 43.70 -30.86
C ALA A 93 -4.34 43.66 -30.31
N GLY A 94 -4.50 43.79 -28.99
CA GLY A 94 -5.79 43.77 -28.29
C GLY A 94 -6.06 42.47 -27.53
N THR A 95 -7.34 42.12 -27.40
CA THR A 95 -7.81 40.89 -26.74
C THR A 95 -7.22 39.64 -27.37
N PHE A 96 -7.00 39.62 -28.69
CA PHE A 96 -6.37 38.50 -29.38
C PHE A 96 -4.98 38.13 -28.80
N VAL A 97 -4.08 39.11 -28.64
CA VAL A 97 -2.72 38.83 -28.12
C VAL A 97 -2.73 38.54 -26.63
N ALA A 98 -3.64 39.16 -25.86
CA ALA A 98 -3.82 38.82 -24.45
C ALA A 98 -4.25 37.35 -24.28
N ALA A 99 -5.26 36.89 -25.02
CA ALA A 99 -5.69 35.50 -25.04
C ALA A 99 -4.57 34.55 -25.48
N TYR A 100 -3.85 34.90 -26.56
CA TYR A 100 -2.76 34.08 -27.08
C TYR A 100 -1.62 33.95 -26.05
N GLN A 101 -1.18 35.05 -25.42
CA GLN A 101 -0.16 35.02 -24.38
C GLN A 101 -0.60 34.23 -23.14
N SER A 102 -1.87 34.33 -22.71
CA SER A 102 -2.40 33.50 -21.62
C SER A 102 -2.38 32.01 -21.98
N SER A 103 -2.72 31.64 -23.22
CA SER A 103 -2.62 30.25 -23.67
C SER A 103 -1.18 29.70 -23.65
N LEU A 104 -0.17 30.52 -24.01
CA LEU A 104 1.24 30.13 -23.96
C LEU A 104 1.76 29.98 -22.52
N LYS A 105 1.28 30.80 -21.57
CA LYS A 105 1.57 30.63 -20.14
C LYS A 105 1.01 29.30 -19.63
N LEU A 106 -0.24 28.99 -19.96
CA LEU A 106 -0.91 27.75 -19.55
C LEU A 106 -0.15 26.50 -20.06
N GLN A 107 0.29 26.53 -21.32
CA GLN A 107 1.12 25.48 -21.91
C GLN A 107 2.50 25.36 -21.26
N ASN A 108 3.10 26.47 -20.79
CA ASN A 108 4.35 26.40 -20.02
C ASN A 108 4.13 25.80 -18.62
N SER A 109 3.00 26.06 -17.96
CA SER A 109 2.68 25.44 -16.67
C SER A 109 2.42 23.92 -16.78
N LEU A 110 1.89 23.43 -17.91
CA LEU A 110 1.87 21.99 -18.22
C LEU A 110 3.30 21.42 -18.31
N ALA A 111 4.20 22.11 -19.01
CA ALA A 111 5.61 21.70 -19.09
C ALA A 111 6.29 21.68 -17.71
N GLU A 112 6.02 22.65 -16.84
CA GLU A 112 6.54 22.66 -15.47
C GLU A 112 6.05 21.46 -14.64
N ASN A 113 4.77 21.08 -14.75
CA ASN A 113 4.25 19.88 -14.09
C ASN A 113 4.98 18.60 -14.59
N ARG A 114 5.21 18.49 -15.90
CA ARG A 114 5.94 17.37 -16.52
C ARG A 114 7.42 17.32 -16.12
N ILE A 115 8.08 18.47 -15.91
CA ILE A 115 9.44 18.53 -15.33
C ILE A 115 9.43 18.01 -13.88
N ARG A 116 8.47 18.43 -13.04
CA ARG A 116 8.37 17.95 -11.65
C ARG A 116 8.12 16.44 -11.59
N PHE A 117 7.24 15.92 -12.45
CA PHE A 117 7.00 14.48 -12.56
C PHE A 117 8.27 13.72 -12.97
N SER A 118 9.00 14.18 -13.99
CA SER A 118 10.30 13.62 -14.38
C SER A 118 11.33 13.61 -13.24
N GLN A 119 11.39 14.67 -12.43
CA GLN A 119 12.28 14.72 -11.26
C GLN A 119 11.92 13.63 -10.24
N ARG A 120 10.63 13.45 -9.91
CA ARG A 120 10.18 12.37 -9.01
C ARG A 120 10.47 10.97 -9.55
N LEU A 121 10.37 10.75 -10.86
CA LEU A 121 10.75 9.48 -11.49
C LEU A 121 12.26 9.18 -11.39
N ASN A 122 13.11 10.20 -11.50
CA ASN A 122 14.56 10.04 -11.28
C ASN A 122 14.89 9.75 -9.81
N GLU A 123 14.26 10.45 -8.86
CA GLU A 123 14.37 10.14 -7.43
C GLU A 123 14.03 8.66 -7.15
N MET A 124 12.87 8.20 -7.64
CA MET A 124 12.41 6.82 -7.45
C MET A 124 13.27 5.77 -8.16
N SER A 125 13.88 6.11 -9.31
CA SER A 125 14.91 5.29 -9.96
C SER A 125 16.09 5.08 -9.02
N ASP A 126 16.62 6.16 -8.45
CA ASP A 126 17.85 6.10 -7.67
C ASP A 126 17.61 5.53 -6.25
N GLU A 127 16.41 5.72 -5.68
CA GLU A 127 15.90 5.01 -4.48
C GLU A 127 15.89 3.48 -4.71
N LEU A 128 15.26 3.00 -5.79
CA LEU A 128 15.25 1.57 -6.17
C LEU A 128 16.65 1.02 -6.46
N LEU A 129 17.52 1.79 -7.12
CA LEU A 129 18.92 1.38 -7.34
C LEU A 129 19.72 1.33 -6.03
N GLY A 130 19.35 2.10 -5.01
CA GLY A 130 19.86 1.98 -3.65
C GLY A 130 19.44 0.67 -3.01
N LEU A 131 18.14 0.40 -2.96
CA LEU A 131 17.55 -0.85 -2.43
C LEU A 131 18.16 -2.10 -3.09
N ALA A 132 18.29 -2.09 -4.42
CA ALA A 132 18.87 -3.21 -5.18
C ALA A 132 20.40 -3.38 -5.05
N ARG A 133 21.10 -2.43 -4.42
CA ARG A 133 22.52 -2.56 -4.03
C ARG A 133 22.63 -3.16 -2.63
N GLU A 134 21.84 -2.67 -1.68
CA GLU A 134 21.86 -3.19 -0.31
C GLU A 134 21.34 -4.64 -0.27
N GLY A 135 20.27 -4.95 -1.01
CA GLY A 135 19.78 -6.31 -1.17
C GLY A 135 20.84 -7.29 -1.72
N GLU A 136 21.69 -6.88 -2.67
CA GLU A 136 22.80 -7.74 -3.15
C GLU A 136 23.90 -7.92 -2.09
N LYS A 137 24.14 -6.91 -1.24
CA LYS A 137 25.09 -6.96 -0.13
C LYS A 137 24.60 -7.90 0.99
N LEU A 138 23.36 -7.74 1.44
CA LEU A 138 22.73 -8.62 2.43
C LEU A 138 22.65 -10.06 1.91
N ARG A 139 22.13 -10.26 0.70
CA ARG A 139 22.07 -11.57 0.02
C ARG A 139 23.39 -12.33 0.05
N LYS A 140 24.51 -11.66 -0.32
CA LYS A 140 25.85 -12.27 -0.30
C LYS A 140 26.27 -12.61 1.12
N MET A 141 26.18 -11.65 2.04
CA MET A 141 26.54 -11.82 3.45
C MET A 141 25.80 -12.99 4.10
N HIS A 142 24.48 -13.10 3.93
CA HIS A 142 23.70 -14.20 4.52
C HIS A 142 23.95 -15.54 3.81
N LYS A 143 24.14 -15.56 2.49
CA LYS A 143 24.54 -16.78 1.75
C LYS A 143 25.91 -17.30 2.21
N GLU A 144 26.90 -16.42 2.35
CA GLU A 144 28.25 -16.76 2.79
C GLU A 144 28.28 -17.23 4.26
N ASN A 145 27.47 -16.62 5.13
CA ASN A 145 27.25 -17.12 6.48
C ASN A 145 26.64 -18.53 6.47
N GLY A 146 25.60 -18.78 5.69
CA GLY A 146 24.97 -20.11 5.57
C GLY A 146 25.94 -21.18 5.09
N ALA A 147 26.66 -20.90 4.00
CA ALA A 147 27.67 -21.80 3.45
C ALA A 147 28.82 -22.10 4.44
N ARG A 148 29.25 -21.12 5.25
CA ARG A 148 30.26 -21.34 6.30
C ARG A 148 29.78 -22.33 7.36
N TYR A 149 28.58 -22.13 7.92
CA TYR A 149 28.07 -23.02 8.96
C TYR A 149 27.77 -24.43 8.43
N GLN A 150 27.24 -24.54 7.20
CA GLN A 150 27.05 -25.82 6.52
C GLN A 150 28.39 -26.57 6.31
N GLY A 151 29.45 -25.85 5.89
CA GLY A 151 30.79 -26.41 5.72
C GLY A 151 31.42 -26.92 7.02
N ILE A 152 31.23 -26.20 8.14
CA ILE A 152 31.72 -26.61 9.47
C ILE A 152 31.07 -27.94 9.91
N LEU A 153 29.75 -28.10 9.69
CA LEU A 153 29.05 -29.35 9.98
C LEU A 153 29.58 -30.49 9.10
N GLN A 154 29.69 -30.27 7.78
CA GLN A 154 30.20 -31.26 6.82
C GLN A 154 31.65 -31.69 7.12
N GLU A 155 32.51 -30.78 7.57
CA GLU A 155 33.88 -31.13 7.99
C GLU A 155 33.87 -32.03 9.24
N SER A 156 33.02 -31.74 10.22
CA SER A 156 32.86 -32.58 11.41
C SER A 156 32.34 -33.98 11.05
N GLU A 157 31.31 -34.07 10.20
CA GLU A 157 30.75 -35.33 9.71
C GLU A 157 31.82 -36.17 8.97
N MET A 158 32.63 -35.55 8.10
CA MET A 158 33.77 -36.20 7.47
C MET A 158 34.85 -36.69 8.45
N VAL A 159 34.98 -36.11 9.64
CA VAL A 159 35.90 -36.59 10.70
C VAL A 159 35.28 -37.75 11.46
N MET A 160 33.98 -37.67 11.78
CA MET A 160 33.21 -38.76 12.38
C MET A 160 33.23 -40.03 11.51
N ASP A 161 33.01 -39.92 10.19
CA ASP A 161 33.03 -41.07 9.28
C ASP A 161 34.43 -41.70 9.16
N LYS A 162 35.49 -40.88 9.17
CA LYS A 162 36.89 -41.37 9.21
C LYS A 162 37.21 -42.08 10.53
N ALA A 163 36.62 -41.64 11.64
CA ALA A 163 36.75 -42.32 12.93
C ALA A 163 35.95 -43.63 12.96
N LYS A 164 34.73 -43.64 12.41
CA LYS A 164 33.90 -44.84 12.23
C LYS A 164 34.62 -45.91 11.42
N ALA A 165 35.11 -45.57 10.22
CA ALA A 165 35.81 -46.52 9.36
C ALA A 165 37.06 -47.14 10.02
N ARG A 166 37.74 -46.39 10.89
CA ARG A 166 38.86 -46.93 11.70
C ARG A 166 38.38 -47.88 12.78
N PHE A 167 37.31 -47.53 13.51
CA PHE A 167 36.71 -48.41 14.52
C PHE A 167 36.22 -49.73 13.90
N ASP A 168 35.42 -49.65 12.84
CA ASP A 168 34.88 -50.81 12.13
C ASP A 168 36.03 -51.72 11.64
N ALA A 169 37.09 -51.16 11.03
CA ALA A 169 38.26 -51.93 10.59
C ALA A 169 39.02 -52.61 11.76
N THR A 170 39.13 -51.96 12.93
CA THR A 170 39.73 -52.62 14.12
C THR A 170 38.82 -53.68 14.74
N ALA A 171 37.50 -53.57 14.59
CA ALA A 171 36.55 -54.60 15.01
C ALA A 171 36.67 -55.85 14.13
N GLU A 172 36.76 -55.68 12.80
CA GLU A 172 37.04 -56.78 11.87
C GLU A 172 38.40 -57.44 12.14
N GLU A 173 39.44 -56.66 12.50
CA GLU A 173 40.74 -57.21 12.89
C GLU A 173 40.63 -58.08 14.15
N LEU A 174 39.85 -57.63 15.16
CA LEU A 174 39.62 -58.40 16.38
C LEU A 174 38.86 -59.70 16.11
N GLU A 175 37.80 -59.67 15.30
CA GLU A 175 37.02 -60.85 14.93
C GLU A 175 37.91 -61.90 14.24
N ARG A 176 38.75 -61.48 13.27
CA ARG A 176 39.72 -62.36 12.60
C ARG A 176 40.71 -63.01 13.57
N VAL A 177 41.20 -62.27 14.57
CA VAL A 177 42.13 -62.79 15.59
C VAL A 177 41.44 -63.78 16.54
N LEU A 178 40.18 -63.51 16.93
CA LEU A 178 39.39 -64.40 17.78
C LEU A 178 39.08 -65.74 17.08
N VAL A 179 38.61 -65.70 15.83
CA VAL A 179 38.36 -66.90 15.01
C VAL A 179 39.64 -67.70 14.80
N ALA A 180 40.78 -67.04 14.56
CA ALA A 180 42.08 -67.70 14.47
C ALA A 180 42.48 -68.41 15.78
N LYS A 181 42.26 -67.77 16.93
CA LYS A 181 42.54 -68.33 18.27
C LYS A 181 41.67 -69.55 18.59
N GLU A 182 40.39 -69.53 18.24
CA GLU A 182 39.51 -70.71 18.39
C GLU A 182 39.99 -71.86 17.50
N GLY A 183 40.37 -71.58 16.25
CA GLY A 183 40.93 -72.54 15.32
C GLY A 183 42.29 -73.15 15.74
N GLU A 184 43.09 -72.45 16.56
CA GLU A 184 44.28 -73.03 17.20
C GLU A 184 43.93 -73.81 18.48
N SER A 185 43.01 -73.31 19.31
CA SER A 185 42.54 -73.98 20.54
C SER A 185 41.97 -75.38 20.24
N ILE A 186 41.20 -75.52 19.16
CA ILE A 186 40.67 -76.82 18.70
C ILE A 186 41.81 -77.78 18.31
N LYS A 187 42.89 -77.29 17.69
CA LYS A 187 44.07 -78.11 17.34
C LYS A 187 44.86 -78.53 18.57
N GLU A 188 45.04 -77.65 19.55
CA GLU A 188 45.75 -77.97 20.81
C GLU A 188 44.95 -78.95 21.68
N SER A 189 43.62 -78.82 21.71
CA SER A 189 42.71 -79.77 22.36
C SER A 189 42.72 -81.14 21.67
N GLY A 190 42.63 -81.17 20.33
CA GLY A 190 42.72 -82.41 19.54
C GLY A 190 44.03 -83.17 19.73
N MET A 191 45.14 -82.47 20.05
CA MET A 191 46.45 -83.08 20.31
C MET A 191 46.55 -83.85 21.65
N ARG A 192 45.46 -83.96 22.43
CA ARG A 192 45.40 -84.68 23.71
C ARG A 192 44.65 -86.02 23.68
N SER A 193 44.17 -86.48 22.52
CA SER A 193 43.45 -87.76 22.40
C SER A 193 43.93 -88.58 21.20
N GLY A 194 44.13 -89.89 21.41
CA GLY A 194 44.36 -90.87 20.35
C GLY A 194 45.83 -91.04 19.92
N GLY A 195 46.29 -92.28 19.91
CA GLY A 195 47.53 -92.69 19.25
C GLY A 195 47.31 -93.93 18.38
N ALA A 196 48.29 -94.22 17.51
CA ALA A 196 48.38 -95.36 16.57
C ALA A 196 47.52 -95.31 15.27
N GLY A 197 48.04 -95.95 14.20
CA GLY A 197 47.52 -95.94 12.82
C GLY A 197 48.23 -94.91 11.91
N SER A 198 48.96 -95.21 10.83
CA SER A 198 48.83 -96.19 9.71
C SER A 198 47.72 -95.83 8.70
N SER A 199 47.92 -95.79 7.37
CA SER A 199 49.14 -95.73 6.50
C SER A 199 48.75 -95.45 5.02
N SER A 200 49.74 -95.21 4.14
CA SER A 200 49.64 -95.24 2.65
C SER A 200 48.80 -94.13 1.95
N GLY A 201 48.90 -93.96 0.61
CA GLY A 201 47.97 -93.06 -0.13
C GLY A 201 48.31 -92.63 -1.57
N GLY A 202 49.41 -91.89 -1.80
CA GLY A 202 49.99 -91.58 -3.14
C GLY A 202 49.23 -90.68 -4.18
N ASN A 203 49.94 -89.64 -4.68
CA ASN A 203 49.77 -88.98 -6.00
C ASN A 203 48.53 -88.05 -6.24
N LYS A 204 48.55 -87.03 -7.13
CA LYS A 204 49.54 -86.61 -8.15
C LYS A 204 49.45 -85.11 -8.57
N GLY A 205 50.55 -84.35 -8.46
CA GLY A 205 50.87 -83.15 -9.29
C GLY A 205 50.21 -81.79 -8.98
N ARG A 206 50.72 -80.64 -9.47
CA ARG A 206 52.08 -80.36 -10.03
C ARG A 206 52.39 -78.85 -10.07
N GLY A 207 53.62 -78.45 -9.72
CA GLY A 207 54.12 -77.05 -9.72
C GLY A 207 54.70 -76.70 -8.33
N ILE A 208 56.01 -76.75 -8.05
CA ILE A 208 57.18 -76.04 -8.64
C ILE A 208 57.05 -74.53 -8.40
N GLY A 209 57.94 -73.84 -7.67
CA GLY A 209 59.35 -74.18 -7.40
C GLY A 209 59.87 -74.16 -5.94
N LYS A 210 61.06 -74.77 -5.81
CA LYS A 210 62.08 -74.70 -4.73
C LYS A 210 62.44 -73.25 -4.36
N ALA A 211 63.07 -72.89 -3.24
CA ALA A 211 63.57 -73.55 -2.00
C ALA A 211 63.86 -72.42 -0.97
N MET A 212 64.03 -72.61 0.34
CA MET A 212 65.01 -73.51 0.99
C MET A 212 64.63 -73.85 2.44
N THR A 213 64.83 -75.12 2.81
CA THR A 213 64.65 -75.65 4.16
C THR A 213 65.84 -75.34 5.09
N LYS A 214 65.59 -74.89 6.33
CA LYS A 214 66.49 -75.14 7.46
C LYS A 214 65.76 -75.03 8.81
N GLY A 215 66.05 -75.96 9.73
CA GLY A 215 65.79 -75.79 11.16
C GLY A 215 64.33 -75.87 11.64
N GLY A 216 63.75 -77.07 11.68
CA GLY A 216 62.62 -77.34 12.59
C GLY A 216 63.08 -77.43 14.06
N LEU A 217 62.12 -77.42 14.99
CA LEU A 217 62.27 -77.55 16.45
C LEU A 217 63.02 -76.39 17.15
N LEU A 218 62.32 -75.29 17.42
CA LEU A 218 62.52 -74.50 18.66
C LEU A 218 61.34 -73.58 19.10
N PHE A 219 60.19 -73.60 18.41
CA PHE A 219 58.97 -72.87 18.82
C PHE A 219 57.91 -73.74 19.52
N LYS A 220 58.31 -74.48 20.56
CA LYS A 220 57.35 -75.13 21.48
C LYS A 220 56.99 -74.16 22.61
N GLY A 221 55.87 -73.45 22.46
CA GLY A 221 55.36 -72.49 23.46
C GLY A 221 54.96 -71.10 22.93
N LYS A 222 54.95 -70.86 21.61
CA LYS A 222 54.70 -69.52 21.02
C LYS A 222 53.35 -69.33 20.31
N GLY A 223 52.45 -70.33 20.32
CA GLY A 223 51.08 -70.19 19.81
C GLY A 223 50.22 -69.31 20.72
N ALA A 224 49.55 -69.92 21.70
CA ALA A 224 48.66 -69.24 22.66
C ALA A 224 49.22 -67.92 23.24
N ALA A 225 50.47 -67.90 23.70
CA ALA A 225 51.06 -66.71 24.32
C ALA A 225 51.39 -65.55 23.34
N SER A 226 51.54 -65.84 22.04
CA SER A 226 51.72 -64.79 21.02
C SER A 226 50.37 -64.31 20.49
N MET A 227 49.43 -65.24 20.27
CA MET A 227 48.05 -64.92 19.89
C MET A 227 47.36 -64.05 20.95
N GLN A 228 47.52 -64.37 22.24
CA GLN A 228 46.98 -63.56 23.34
C GLN A 228 47.54 -62.12 23.31
N ARG A 229 48.85 -61.93 23.09
CA ARG A 229 49.43 -60.58 22.98
C ARG A 229 48.93 -59.80 21.78
N GLN A 230 48.68 -60.47 20.65
CA GLN A 230 48.13 -59.85 19.45
C GLN A 230 46.66 -59.45 19.66
N GLU A 231 45.87 -60.31 20.30
CA GLU A 231 44.49 -60.04 20.70
C GLU A 231 44.39 -58.87 21.69
N ASP A 232 45.28 -58.78 22.67
CA ASP A 232 45.31 -57.70 23.65
C ASP A 232 45.78 -56.35 23.02
N ASP A 233 46.70 -56.38 22.05
CA ASP A 233 47.06 -55.21 21.23
C ASP A 233 45.88 -54.73 20.36
N VAL A 234 45.22 -55.65 19.66
CA VAL A 234 44.05 -55.32 18.82
C VAL A 234 42.90 -54.78 19.68
N ARG A 235 42.66 -55.33 20.88
CA ARG A 235 41.72 -54.76 21.85
C ARG A 235 42.10 -53.34 22.28
N ALA A 236 43.38 -53.08 22.57
CA ALA A 236 43.84 -51.74 22.93
C ALA A 236 43.63 -50.74 21.78
N ARG A 237 43.96 -51.13 20.54
CA ARG A 237 43.72 -50.31 19.35
C ARG A 237 42.22 -50.09 19.08
N MET A 238 41.39 -51.13 19.22
CA MET A 238 39.93 -51.02 19.08
C MET A 238 39.31 -50.12 20.17
N ALA A 239 39.79 -50.20 21.42
CA ALA A 239 39.34 -49.31 22.49
C ALA A 239 39.68 -47.84 22.21
N GLN A 240 40.90 -47.56 21.72
CA GLN A 240 41.32 -46.22 21.30
C GLN A 240 40.49 -45.71 20.10
N ALA A 241 40.22 -46.57 19.12
CA ALA A 241 39.39 -46.22 17.96
C ALA A 241 37.93 -45.96 18.37
N SER A 242 37.38 -46.77 19.28
CA SER A 242 36.04 -46.61 19.86
C SER A 242 35.90 -45.29 20.60
N GLU A 243 36.86 -44.92 21.46
CA GLU A 243 36.85 -43.64 22.17
C GLU A 243 36.98 -42.45 21.21
N THR A 244 37.82 -42.57 20.17
CA THR A 244 37.96 -41.56 19.12
C THR A 244 36.66 -41.36 18.34
N PHE A 245 35.99 -42.44 17.96
CA PHE A 245 34.70 -42.40 17.27
C PHE A 245 33.58 -41.86 18.18
N ARG A 246 33.50 -42.32 19.43
CA ARG A 246 32.55 -41.82 20.44
C ARG A 246 32.69 -40.31 20.65
N LYS A 247 33.93 -39.81 20.73
CA LYS A 247 34.21 -38.37 20.80
C LYS A 247 33.71 -37.64 19.55
N ALA A 248 34.09 -38.10 18.36
CA ALA A 248 33.72 -37.45 17.10
C ALA A 248 32.19 -37.42 16.90
N VAL A 249 31.47 -38.49 17.25
CA VAL A 249 30.00 -38.53 17.22
C VAL A 249 29.37 -37.46 18.12
N LEU A 250 29.90 -37.24 19.33
CA LEU A 250 29.40 -36.21 20.24
C LEU A 250 29.68 -34.80 19.71
N GLU A 251 30.87 -34.56 19.14
CA GLU A 251 31.23 -33.27 18.55
C GLU A 251 30.38 -32.95 17.31
N SER A 252 30.19 -33.91 16.38
CA SER A 252 29.32 -33.74 15.22
C SER A 252 27.85 -33.58 15.58
N GLN A 253 27.36 -34.31 16.59
CA GLN A 253 25.95 -34.19 17.02
C GLN A 253 25.68 -32.83 17.69
N ALA A 254 26.64 -32.28 18.44
CA ALA A 254 26.53 -30.93 19.00
C ALA A 254 26.47 -29.86 17.90
N LEU A 255 27.39 -29.93 16.91
CA LEU A 255 27.39 -29.01 15.76
C LEU A 255 26.12 -29.15 14.90
N ARG A 256 25.60 -30.37 14.75
CA ARG A 256 24.33 -30.61 14.03
C ARG A 256 23.15 -29.95 14.75
N GLN A 257 23.09 -30.04 16.08
CA GLN A 257 22.06 -29.37 16.88
C GLN A 257 22.20 -27.84 16.81
N GLU A 258 23.40 -27.28 16.89
CA GLU A 258 23.61 -25.82 16.74
C GLU A 258 23.19 -25.34 15.34
N TYR A 259 23.56 -26.08 14.30
CA TYR A 259 23.21 -25.74 12.92
C TYR A 259 21.69 -25.73 12.69
N PHE A 260 21.01 -26.85 12.91
CA PHE A 260 19.58 -26.99 12.58
C PHE A 260 18.67 -26.24 13.55
N ASN A 261 18.99 -26.18 14.84
CA ASN A 261 18.10 -25.54 15.84
C ASN A 261 18.35 -24.03 16.00
N PHE A 262 19.47 -23.49 15.49
CA PHE A 262 19.85 -22.10 15.77
C PHE A 262 20.39 -21.33 14.56
N GLN A 263 21.42 -21.85 13.87
CA GLN A 263 22.06 -21.09 12.79
C GLN A 263 21.21 -21.06 11.51
N LEU A 264 20.68 -22.21 11.08
CA LEU A 264 19.88 -22.32 9.86
C LEU A 264 18.57 -21.50 9.94
N PRO A 265 17.72 -21.61 10.98
CA PRO A 265 16.48 -20.82 11.08
C PRO A 265 16.76 -19.31 11.12
N LYS A 266 17.85 -18.90 11.78
CA LYS A 266 18.26 -17.49 11.84
C LYS A 266 18.70 -16.95 10.47
N ILE A 267 19.46 -17.72 9.70
CA ILE A 267 19.96 -17.31 8.39
C ILE A 267 18.83 -17.34 7.33
N LEU A 268 17.91 -18.31 7.42
CA LEU A 268 16.72 -18.34 6.56
C LEU A 268 15.78 -17.17 6.81
N ARG A 269 15.54 -16.81 8.08
CA ARG A 269 14.78 -15.61 8.46
C ARG A 269 15.39 -14.35 7.83
N LEU A 270 16.69 -14.11 8.05
CA LEU A 270 17.41 -12.94 7.48
C LEU A 270 17.43 -12.91 5.93
N LEU A 271 17.50 -14.08 5.27
CA LEU A 271 17.41 -14.15 3.80
C LEU A 271 16.00 -13.80 3.30
N LYS A 272 14.95 -14.26 3.97
CA LYS A 272 13.56 -13.99 3.59
C LYS A 272 13.15 -12.55 3.91
N GLU A 273 13.57 -11.99 5.05
CA GLU A 273 13.45 -10.57 5.37
C GLU A 273 14.05 -9.70 4.25
N CYS A 274 15.27 -9.99 3.81
CA CYS A 274 15.91 -9.31 2.67
C CYS A 274 15.12 -9.46 1.34
N ALA A 275 14.45 -10.61 1.12
CA ALA A 275 13.61 -10.80 -0.06
C ALA A 275 12.32 -9.95 0.01
N ASP A 276 11.72 -9.87 1.19
CA ASP A 276 10.50 -9.10 1.45
C ASP A 276 10.75 -7.59 1.36
N GLU A 277 11.86 -7.08 1.90
CA GLU A 277 12.28 -5.67 1.73
C GLU A 277 12.39 -5.28 0.25
N LEU A 278 12.94 -6.17 -0.59
CA LEU A 278 13.07 -5.95 -2.03
C LEU A 278 11.72 -6.00 -2.76
N ASP A 279 10.89 -7.02 -2.51
CA ASP A 279 9.59 -7.19 -3.18
C ASP A 279 8.61 -6.09 -2.73
N MET A 280 8.51 -5.79 -1.42
CA MET A 280 7.69 -4.70 -0.86
C MET A 280 8.16 -3.31 -1.28
N GLY A 281 9.47 -3.05 -1.25
CA GLY A 281 10.03 -1.77 -1.71
C GLY A 281 9.73 -1.54 -3.21
N THR A 282 9.90 -2.57 -4.04
CA THR A 282 9.54 -2.51 -5.46
C THR A 282 8.04 -2.23 -5.65
N GLN A 283 7.17 -2.88 -4.88
CA GLN A 283 5.72 -2.64 -4.89
C GLN A 283 5.37 -1.20 -4.47
N TYR A 284 6.00 -0.67 -3.42
CA TYR A 284 5.79 0.71 -2.96
C TYR A 284 6.12 1.73 -4.05
N HIS A 285 7.27 1.63 -4.72
CA HIS A 285 7.61 2.57 -5.79
C HIS A 285 6.72 2.39 -7.04
N LEU A 286 6.20 1.19 -7.33
CA LEU A 286 5.20 0.99 -8.38
C LEU A 286 3.85 1.64 -8.06
N ALA A 287 3.39 1.56 -6.80
CA ALA A 287 2.18 2.25 -6.35
C ALA A 287 2.34 3.77 -6.35
N ARG A 288 3.48 4.28 -5.86
CA ARG A 288 3.86 5.71 -5.89
C ARG A 288 3.94 6.23 -7.34
N PHE A 289 4.38 5.40 -8.29
CA PHE A 289 4.38 5.75 -9.72
C PHE A 289 2.97 5.96 -10.27
N ALA A 290 2.05 5.02 -10.01
CA ALA A 290 0.66 5.13 -10.45
C ALA A 290 0.00 6.40 -9.91
N PHE A 291 0.07 6.60 -8.59
CA PHE A 291 -0.46 7.80 -7.93
C PHE A 291 0.12 9.11 -8.49
N LEU A 292 1.44 9.20 -8.66
CA LEU A 292 2.07 10.41 -9.21
C LEU A 292 1.68 10.66 -10.67
N TYR A 293 1.51 9.62 -11.48
CA TYR A 293 1.10 9.75 -12.87
C TYR A 293 -0.38 10.19 -12.99
N GLU A 294 -1.26 9.56 -12.21
CA GLU A 294 -2.68 9.91 -12.11
C GLU A 294 -2.85 11.35 -11.60
N SER A 295 -2.19 11.71 -10.50
CA SER A 295 -2.18 13.06 -9.94
C SER A 295 -1.66 14.11 -10.93
N THR A 296 -0.60 13.79 -11.70
CA THR A 296 -0.09 14.68 -12.75
C THR A 296 -1.13 14.90 -13.85
N VAL A 297 -1.76 13.84 -14.34
CA VAL A 297 -2.79 13.93 -15.41
C VAL A 297 -4.04 14.70 -14.94
N VAL A 298 -4.48 14.49 -13.69
CA VAL A 298 -5.59 15.26 -13.11
C VAL A 298 -5.21 16.74 -12.96
N GLY A 299 -4.01 17.04 -12.45
CA GLY A 299 -3.52 18.42 -12.29
C GLY A 299 -3.30 19.18 -13.61
N GLU A 300 -3.00 18.48 -14.70
CA GLU A 300 -3.01 19.05 -16.05
C GLU A 300 -4.44 19.30 -16.56
N GLY A 301 -5.39 18.41 -16.23
CA GLY A 301 -6.80 18.57 -16.56
C GLY A 301 -7.44 19.78 -15.88
N THR A 302 -7.21 19.96 -14.57
CA THR A 302 -7.69 21.13 -13.81
C THR A 302 -6.99 22.42 -14.23
N LEU A 303 -5.71 22.38 -14.60
CA LEU A 303 -5.03 23.56 -15.18
C LEU A 303 -5.64 23.96 -16.54
N LEU A 304 -6.00 22.99 -17.40
CA LEU A 304 -6.63 23.27 -18.69
C LEU A 304 -8.08 23.77 -18.57
N ASN A 305 -8.80 23.30 -17.55
CA ASN A 305 -10.20 23.63 -17.26
C ASN A 305 -10.43 23.70 -15.74
N PRO A 306 -10.18 24.84 -15.08
CA PRO A 306 -10.34 24.99 -13.63
C PRO A 306 -11.81 24.88 -13.22
N MET A 307 -12.03 24.34 -12.02
CA MET A 307 -13.32 23.88 -11.51
C MET A 307 -13.70 24.60 -10.21
N GLY A 308 -13.86 25.93 -10.25
CA GLY A 308 -14.73 26.64 -9.30
C GLY A 308 -14.18 27.86 -8.56
N ALA A 309 -12.86 28.10 -8.49
CA ALA A 309 -12.34 29.28 -7.80
C ALA A 309 -12.27 30.51 -8.73
N PRO A 310 -12.69 31.72 -8.29
CA PRO A 310 -12.57 32.94 -9.09
C PRO A 310 -11.13 33.32 -9.47
N ASP A 311 -10.16 32.95 -8.61
CA ASP A 311 -8.74 33.29 -8.78
C ASP A 311 -7.96 32.33 -9.71
N ASP A 312 -8.51 31.14 -10.03
CA ASP A 312 -7.87 30.19 -10.96
C ASP A 312 -7.82 30.72 -12.41
N GLY A 313 -8.69 31.69 -12.73
CA GLY A 313 -8.79 32.31 -14.05
C GLY A 313 -9.52 31.44 -15.10
N PRO A 314 -9.57 31.92 -16.36
CA PRO A 314 -10.28 31.23 -17.43
C PRO A 314 -9.52 30.01 -17.96
N GLY A 315 -10.20 28.88 -18.10
CA GLY A 315 -9.68 27.69 -18.79
C GLY A 315 -9.39 27.94 -20.28
N LEU A 316 -8.61 27.05 -20.91
CA LEU A 316 -8.03 27.26 -22.25
C LEU A 316 -9.08 27.60 -23.33
N LYS A 317 -10.27 26.98 -23.26
CA LYS A 317 -11.38 27.29 -24.17
C LYS A 317 -11.91 28.71 -23.97
N ALA A 318 -12.19 29.10 -22.72
CA ALA A 318 -12.71 30.42 -22.37
C ALA A 318 -11.71 31.55 -22.70
N ILE A 319 -10.40 31.28 -22.58
CA ILE A 319 -9.34 32.20 -23.04
C ILE A 319 -9.52 32.57 -24.52
N PHE A 320 -9.78 31.60 -25.40
CA PHE A 320 -9.94 31.85 -26.83
C PHE A 320 -11.35 32.37 -27.22
N GLU A 321 -12.39 31.99 -26.48
CA GLU A 321 -13.75 32.54 -26.67
C GLU A 321 -13.85 34.02 -26.23
N GLY A 322 -12.97 34.48 -25.34
CA GLY A 322 -12.86 35.88 -24.91
C GLY A 322 -12.26 36.87 -25.93
N ILE A 323 -12.02 36.47 -27.18
CA ILE A 323 -11.40 37.33 -28.22
C ILE A 323 -12.45 38.21 -28.92
N ASP A 324 -12.57 39.46 -28.49
CA ASP A 324 -13.44 40.45 -29.14
C ASP A 324 -12.74 41.15 -30.31
N ASN A 325 -12.84 40.53 -31.49
CA ASN A 325 -12.37 41.09 -32.76
C ASN A 325 -13.02 42.46 -33.12
N ARG A 326 -14.21 42.79 -32.57
CA ARG A 326 -14.89 44.08 -32.83
C ARG A 326 -14.29 45.20 -31.98
N THR A 327 -14.00 44.94 -30.70
CA THR A 327 -13.31 45.88 -29.82
C THR A 327 -11.84 46.03 -30.21
N ASP A 328 -11.15 44.95 -30.62
CA ASP A 328 -9.80 45.02 -31.17
C ASP A 328 -9.75 45.93 -32.42
N PHE A 329 -10.67 45.74 -33.38
CA PHE A 329 -10.72 46.57 -34.58
C PHE A 329 -11.11 48.03 -34.30
N LYS A 330 -12.04 48.28 -33.36
CA LYS A 330 -12.39 49.65 -32.91
C LYS A 330 -11.17 50.34 -32.30
N SER A 331 -10.41 49.63 -31.46
CA SER A 331 -9.19 50.16 -30.82
C SER A 331 -8.11 50.43 -31.86
N TYR A 332 -7.93 49.52 -32.84
CA TYR A 332 -7.03 49.71 -33.97
C TYR A 332 -7.40 50.94 -34.80
N MET A 333 -8.68 51.14 -35.14
CA MET A 333 -9.15 52.34 -35.86
C MET A 333 -8.82 53.64 -35.11
N GLN A 334 -9.05 53.69 -33.80
CA GLN A 334 -8.76 54.86 -32.97
C GLN A 334 -7.24 55.14 -32.92
N ASN A 335 -6.43 54.12 -32.66
CA ASN A 335 -4.97 54.24 -32.63
C ASN A 335 -4.39 54.64 -34.00
N TYR A 336 -4.91 54.07 -35.09
CA TYR A 336 -4.48 54.41 -36.46
C TYR A 336 -4.80 55.87 -36.82
N ALA A 337 -6.00 56.36 -36.45
CA ALA A 337 -6.40 57.74 -36.70
C ALA A 337 -5.49 58.74 -35.95
N VAL A 338 -5.22 58.48 -34.67
CA VAL A 338 -4.31 59.29 -33.84
C VAL A 338 -2.88 59.25 -34.39
N ALA A 339 -2.33 58.06 -34.68
CA ALA A 339 -0.96 57.89 -35.12
C ALA A 339 -0.66 58.45 -36.53
N ARG A 340 -1.68 58.57 -37.39
CA ARG A 340 -1.54 59.09 -38.77
C ARG A 340 -1.80 60.60 -38.87
N GLY A 341 -2.59 61.18 -37.96
CA GLY A 341 -2.72 62.63 -37.67
C GLY A 341 -3.19 63.56 -38.80
N THR A 342 -3.24 63.08 -40.05
CA THR A 342 -3.52 63.86 -41.26
C THR A 342 -4.38 63.02 -42.22
N PRO A 343 -5.43 63.58 -42.84
CA PRO A 343 -6.31 62.83 -43.73
C PRO A 343 -5.62 62.55 -45.08
N ARG A 344 -4.93 61.42 -45.18
CA ARG A 344 -4.44 60.87 -46.45
C ARG A 344 -5.50 59.97 -47.07
N GLY A 345 -6.31 60.55 -47.95
CA GLY A 345 -7.36 59.89 -48.72
C GLY A 345 -8.24 60.93 -49.43
N PRO A 346 -9.27 60.51 -50.18
CA PRO A 346 -10.29 61.43 -50.68
C PRO A 346 -10.92 62.21 -49.52
N ARG A 347 -11.06 63.53 -49.66
CA ARG A 347 -11.72 64.36 -48.64
C ARG A 347 -13.23 64.04 -48.63
N ARG A 348 -13.84 64.04 -47.44
CA ARG A 348 -15.30 63.93 -47.29
C ARG A 348 -16.05 65.20 -47.69
N GLU A 349 -15.33 66.31 -47.83
CA GLU A 349 -15.84 67.61 -48.25
C GLU A 349 -14.82 68.24 -49.21
N GLY A 350 -15.28 68.68 -50.37
CA GLY A 350 -14.54 69.53 -51.30
C GLY A 350 -14.90 71.01 -51.13
N PRO A 351 -14.32 71.92 -51.94
CA PRO A 351 -14.83 73.28 -52.09
C PRO A 351 -16.31 73.25 -52.47
N TYR A 352 -17.12 74.12 -51.86
CA TYR A 352 -18.56 74.19 -52.11
C TYR A 352 -18.89 74.51 -53.58
N GLU A 353 -17.97 75.21 -54.26
CA GLU A 353 -18.06 75.60 -55.67
C GLU A 353 -17.88 74.43 -56.66
N GLU A 354 -17.31 73.29 -56.22
CA GLU A 354 -17.08 72.11 -57.07
C GLU A 354 -18.29 71.14 -57.12
N GLY A 355 -19.45 71.53 -56.59
CA GLY A 355 -20.69 70.75 -56.67
C GLY A 355 -20.69 69.47 -55.81
N PHE A 356 -19.94 69.48 -54.71
CA PHE A 356 -19.80 68.33 -53.81
C PHE A 356 -21.16 67.95 -53.21
N LEU A 357 -21.58 66.69 -53.35
CA LEU A 357 -22.85 66.21 -52.79
C LEU A 357 -22.83 66.29 -51.26
N PRO A 358 -23.92 66.77 -50.60
CA PRO A 358 -23.99 66.78 -49.15
C PRO A 358 -23.92 65.35 -48.59
N PRO A 359 -23.42 65.15 -47.36
CA PRO A 359 -23.38 63.83 -46.74
C PRO A 359 -24.75 63.15 -46.76
N LEU A 360 -24.78 61.88 -47.20
CA LEU A 360 -26.00 61.07 -47.15
C LEU A 360 -26.57 61.09 -45.72
N PRO A 361 -27.90 61.27 -45.56
CA PRO A 361 -28.52 61.24 -44.24
C PRO A 361 -28.16 59.96 -43.49
N PRO A 362 -27.91 60.03 -42.16
CA PRO A 362 -27.60 58.84 -41.38
C PRO A 362 -28.72 57.82 -41.54
N HIS A 363 -28.37 56.61 -41.97
CA HIS A 363 -29.36 55.56 -42.23
C HIS A 363 -29.98 55.13 -40.91
N VAL A 364 -31.14 55.70 -40.57
CA VAL A 364 -31.94 55.29 -39.43
C VAL A 364 -32.43 53.87 -39.68
N GLN A 365 -31.73 52.88 -39.11
CA GLN A 365 -32.34 51.58 -38.88
C GLN A 365 -33.50 51.82 -37.91
N LYS A 366 -34.73 51.49 -38.33
CA LYS A 366 -35.86 51.42 -37.40
C LYS A 366 -35.50 50.36 -36.36
N GLY A 367 -35.27 50.79 -35.12
CA GLY A 367 -34.83 49.89 -34.07
C GLY A 367 -35.92 48.91 -33.68
N GLU A 368 -35.55 47.63 -33.58
CA GLU A 368 -36.19 46.74 -32.62
C GLU A 368 -35.67 47.11 -31.24
N SER A 369 -36.59 47.28 -30.29
CA SER A 369 -36.31 47.87 -28.98
C SER A 369 -35.76 46.85 -27.99
N ASN A 370 -34.67 47.19 -27.31
CA ASN A 370 -34.29 46.54 -26.05
C ASN A 370 -34.03 47.61 -24.97
N PRO A 371 -34.90 47.76 -23.95
CA PRO A 371 -34.85 48.89 -23.04
C PRO A 371 -34.01 48.62 -21.79
N ASN A 372 -32.75 49.11 -21.76
CA ASN A 372 -32.14 49.68 -20.54
C ASN A 372 -30.73 50.24 -20.79
N GLN A 373 -30.62 51.57 -20.84
CA GLN A 373 -29.61 52.37 -20.12
C GLN A 373 -29.82 53.86 -20.45
N VAL A 374 -30.13 54.67 -19.43
CA VAL A 374 -30.25 56.13 -19.58
C VAL A 374 -28.86 56.76 -19.53
N SER A 375 -28.53 57.57 -20.53
CA SER A 375 -27.22 58.19 -20.68
C SER A 375 -26.95 59.28 -19.64
N GLN A 376 -25.77 59.25 -19.01
CA GLN A 376 -25.10 60.49 -18.66
C GLN A 376 -24.54 61.12 -19.94
N GLN A 377 -24.74 62.43 -20.15
CA GLN A 377 -23.86 63.21 -21.01
C GLN A 377 -23.82 64.69 -20.61
N SER A 378 -22.63 65.28 -20.67
CA SER A 378 -22.29 66.60 -20.10
C SER A 378 -21.75 67.60 -21.13
N ASN A 379 -22.01 68.89 -20.86
CA ASN A 379 -21.37 70.15 -21.31
C ASN A 379 -22.03 71.31 -20.52
N GLY A 380 -21.54 72.56 -20.39
CA GLY A 380 -20.32 73.22 -20.91
C GLY A 380 -20.65 74.32 -21.93
N ILE A 381 -20.03 75.51 -22.01
CA ILE A 381 -18.95 76.25 -21.31
C ILE A 381 -19.21 77.77 -21.67
N SER A 382 -18.98 78.86 -20.91
CA SER A 382 -18.20 79.18 -19.70
C SER A 382 -18.68 80.46 -18.96
N ASN A 383 -18.04 80.78 -17.82
CA ASN A 383 -17.75 82.12 -17.21
C ASN A 383 -18.76 83.29 -17.21
N THR A 384 -18.97 83.88 -16.01
CA THR A 384 -18.39 85.20 -15.61
C THR A 384 -18.27 85.31 -14.07
N ASN A 385 -17.52 86.31 -13.58
CA ASN A 385 -16.94 86.39 -12.21
C ASN A 385 -17.93 86.64 -11.04
N GLY A 386 -17.58 86.15 -9.84
CA GLY A 386 -18.20 86.55 -8.56
C GLY A 386 -17.55 85.92 -7.30
N HIS A 387 -17.49 86.66 -6.18
CA HIS A 387 -16.91 86.29 -4.86
C HIS A 387 -17.79 86.93 -3.75
N PRO A 388 -17.72 86.54 -2.45
CA PRO A 388 -17.43 85.22 -1.84
C PRO A 388 -18.31 84.87 -0.59
N SER A 389 -17.95 83.83 0.16
CA SER A 389 -18.18 83.61 1.62
C SER A 389 -19.47 82.96 2.18
N GLY A 390 -19.30 82.16 3.26
CA GLY A 390 -20.35 81.53 4.10
C GLY A 390 -20.44 79.99 3.92
N ALA A 391 -19.94 79.05 4.74
CA ALA A 391 -19.52 78.93 6.16
C ALA A 391 -20.55 78.17 7.07
N ASN A 392 -20.20 76.92 7.44
CA ASN A 392 -20.64 76.10 8.60
C ASN A 392 -22.16 75.82 8.79
N ASN A 393 -22.64 74.77 9.48
CA ASN A 393 -22.03 73.73 10.32
C ASN A 393 -22.98 72.50 10.44
N ASN A 394 -22.49 71.29 10.82
CA ASN A 394 -23.02 70.41 11.90
C ASN A 394 -22.70 68.90 11.80
N LEU A 395 -22.22 68.36 12.93
CA LEU A 395 -22.32 66.99 13.50
C LEU A 395 -22.62 67.19 15.03
N PRO A 396 -22.79 66.21 15.95
CA PRO A 396 -22.61 64.74 15.92
C PRO A 396 -23.98 63.99 16.01
N THR A 397 -24.34 62.90 16.73
CA THR A 397 -23.81 62.05 17.86
C THR A 397 -24.47 60.63 17.80
N PRO A 398 -24.36 59.65 18.74
CA PRO A 398 -23.99 58.27 18.33
C PRO A 398 -24.81 57.08 18.91
N LEU A 399 -24.29 55.88 18.58
CA LEU A 399 -24.48 54.49 19.09
C LEU A 399 -25.04 54.27 20.51
N PRO A 400 -25.69 53.10 20.73
CA PRO A 400 -25.01 51.98 21.44
C PRO A 400 -24.97 50.66 20.60
N VAL A 401 -24.75 49.48 21.21
CA VAL A 401 -23.41 48.85 21.41
C VAL A 401 -23.52 47.35 21.81
N SER A 402 -22.68 46.50 21.20
CA SER A 402 -22.22 45.13 21.61
C SER A 402 -23.21 43.97 21.85
N GLN A 403 -23.04 42.88 21.05
CA GLN A 403 -22.78 41.52 21.57
C GLN A 403 -22.06 40.65 20.50
N ALA A 404 -21.71 39.40 20.83
CA ALA A 404 -20.69 38.57 20.15
C ALA A 404 -21.28 37.51 19.17
N PRO A 405 -20.46 36.75 18.39
CA PRO A 405 -20.91 36.16 17.12
C PRO A 405 -21.53 34.76 17.21
N SER A 406 -22.30 34.42 16.17
CA SER A 406 -22.70 33.07 15.78
C SER A 406 -21.98 32.63 14.49
N SER A 407 -21.75 31.33 14.33
CA SER A 407 -21.08 30.75 13.16
C SER A 407 -21.96 30.74 11.91
N GLU A 408 -21.53 31.45 10.86
CA GLU A 408 -22.06 31.28 9.49
C GLU A 408 -21.10 30.37 8.70
N GLY A 409 -21.62 29.26 8.17
CA GLY A 409 -20.86 28.31 7.37
C GLY A 409 -20.62 28.80 5.94
N TYR A 410 -19.49 28.41 5.33
CA TYR A 410 -19.18 28.73 3.95
C TYR A 410 -19.98 27.86 2.96
N SER A 411 -21.26 28.20 2.74
CA SER A 411 -22.05 27.63 1.64
C SER A 411 -21.51 28.10 0.30
N VAL A 412 -20.74 27.24 -0.37
CA VAL A 412 -20.29 27.45 -1.76
C VAL A 412 -21.50 27.35 -2.70
N PRO A 413 -21.64 28.20 -3.74
CA PRO A 413 -22.73 28.07 -4.70
C PRO A 413 -22.63 26.77 -5.50
N GLY A 414 -23.51 25.81 -5.19
CA GLY A 414 -23.52 24.49 -5.81
C GLY A 414 -23.71 24.52 -7.33
N ILE A 415 -22.99 23.64 -8.02
CA ILE A 415 -23.30 23.28 -9.42
C ILE A 415 -24.65 22.56 -9.41
N PRO A 416 -25.64 22.95 -10.23
CA PRO A 416 -26.96 22.31 -10.19
C PRO A 416 -26.85 20.83 -10.61
N ALA A 417 -26.97 19.94 -9.64
CA ALA A 417 -26.92 18.51 -9.85
C ALA A 417 -28.01 18.05 -10.83
N SER A 418 -27.64 17.21 -11.80
CA SER A 418 -28.60 16.35 -12.48
C SER A 418 -29.27 15.46 -11.44
N SER A 419 -30.61 15.42 -11.43
CA SER A 419 -31.46 14.98 -10.30
C SER A 419 -31.49 13.46 -10.03
N GLY A 420 -30.35 12.77 -10.15
CA GLY A 420 -30.15 11.35 -9.83
C GLY A 420 -28.70 10.97 -9.49
N ALA A 421 -27.75 11.91 -9.59
CA ALA A 421 -26.35 11.67 -9.23
C ALA A 421 -26.22 11.22 -7.76
N THR A 422 -25.39 10.21 -7.53
CA THR A 422 -25.30 9.48 -6.25
C THR A 422 -23.86 9.40 -5.75
N PHE A 423 -22.86 9.58 -6.61
CA PHE A 423 -21.43 9.65 -6.27
C PHE A 423 -20.90 11.08 -6.48
N GLY A 424 -19.95 11.53 -5.67
CA GLY A 424 -19.39 12.89 -5.78
C GLY A 424 -20.32 14.02 -5.34
N VAL A 425 -21.45 13.70 -4.70
CA VAL A 425 -22.42 14.65 -4.12
C VAL A 425 -22.14 14.78 -2.62
N ASP A 426 -22.42 15.94 -2.03
CA ASP A 426 -22.37 16.12 -0.58
C ASP A 426 -23.38 15.20 0.14
N LEU A 427 -22.99 14.70 1.31
CA LEU A 427 -23.80 13.75 2.09
C LEU A 427 -25.08 14.40 2.63
N GLY A 428 -25.00 15.65 3.11
CA GLY A 428 -26.15 16.40 3.58
C GLY A 428 -27.11 16.76 2.44
N GLU A 429 -26.58 17.24 1.31
CA GLU A 429 -27.38 17.48 0.10
C GLU A 429 -28.07 16.21 -0.40
N GLN A 430 -27.38 15.06 -0.40
CA GLN A 430 -27.95 13.79 -0.86
C GLN A 430 -29.10 13.32 0.04
N LEU A 431 -28.91 13.28 1.37
CA LEU A 431 -29.97 12.86 2.30
C LEU A 431 -31.17 13.81 2.26
N ALA A 432 -30.93 15.13 2.21
CA ALA A 432 -32.00 16.13 2.15
C ALA A 432 -32.80 16.09 0.83
N ARG A 433 -32.15 15.73 -0.28
CA ARG A 433 -32.78 15.51 -1.59
C ARG A 433 -33.60 14.22 -1.63
N ASP A 434 -33.02 13.13 -1.13
CA ASP A 434 -33.59 11.78 -1.27
C ASP A 434 -34.61 11.44 -0.15
N GLY A 435 -34.66 12.24 0.92
CA GLY A 435 -35.65 12.14 1.99
C GLY A 435 -35.44 10.97 2.96
N VAL A 436 -34.18 10.61 3.20
CA VAL A 436 -33.75 9.40 3.95
C VAL A 436 -32.68 9.72 4.99
N GLU A 437 -32.56 8.88 6.02
CA GLU A 437 -31.56 9.03 7.10
C GLU A 437 -30.20 8.40 6.75
N VAL A 438 -30.17 7.49 5.78
CA VAL A 438 -28.98 6.80 5.27
C VAL A 438 -29.03 6.77 3.75
N PRO A 439 -27.91 6.92 3.00
CA PRO A 439 -27.96 6.93 1.54
C PRO A 439 -28.33 5.56 0.99
N LYS A 440 -29.34 5.50 0.12
CA LYS A 440 -29.85 4.26 -0.51
C LYS A 440 -28.77 3.35 -1.12
N VAL A 441 -27.68 3.95 -1.60
CA VAL A 441 -26.52 3.24 -2.17
C VAL A 441 -25.72 2.48 -1.10
N VAL A 442 -25.60 3.04 0.11
CA VAL A 442 -25.00 2.39 1.27
C VAL A 442 -25.88 1.23 1.72
N GLU A 443 -27.19 1.45 1.82
CA GLU A 443 -28.17 0.42 2.19
C GLU A 443 -28.19 -0.76 1.21
N LYS A 444 -28.46 -0.52 -0.08
CA LYS A 444 -28.54 -1.59 -1.09
C LYS A 444 -27.24 -2.39 -1.22
N CYS A 445 -26.08 -1.74 -1.10
CA CYS A 445 -24.80 -2.45 -1.14
C CYS A 445 -24.54 -3.25 0.16
N ALA A 446 -24.86 -2.69 1.33
CA ALA A 446 -24.75 -3.38 2.60
C ALA A 446 -25.67 -4.62 2.66
N GLU A 447 -26.93 -4.49 2.24
CA GLU A 447 -27.91 -5.58 2.17
C GLU A 447 -27.40 -6.74 1.30
N ALA A 448 -26.89 -6.45 0.09
CA ALA A 448 -26.34 -7.49 -0.78
C ALA A 448 -25.08 -8.15 -0.23
N ILE A 449 -24.21 -7.40 0.45
CA ILE A 449 -23.02 -7.94 1.14
C ILE A 449 -23.43 -8.75 2.37
N GLU A 450 -24.56 -8.44 3.01
CA GLU A 450 -25.12 -9.25 4.09
C GLU A 450 -25.80 -10.54 3.60
N ALA A 451 -26.50 -10.48 2.46
CA ALA A 451 -27.15 -11.63 1.84
C ALA A 451 -26.15 -12.65 1.26
N TYR A 452 -25.06 -12.17 0.63
CA TYR A 452 -24.16 -13.02 -0.17
C TYR A 452 -22.67 -12.93 0.21
N GLY A 453 -22.27 -11.90 0.97
CA GLY A 453 -20.86 -11.58 1.25
C GLY A 453 -20.33 -12.00 2.62
N LEU A 454 -21.19 -12.29 3.61
CA LEU A 454 -20.77 -12.55 5.01
C LEU A 454 -19.85 -13.75 5.19
N GLU A 455 -19.87 -14.72 4.27
CA GLU A 455 -18.99 -15.90 4.29
C GLU A 455 -17.95 -15.87 3.15
N SER A 456 -17.86 -14.75 2.42
CA SER A 456 -16.88 -14.55 1.35
C SER A 456 -15.52 -14.17 1.93
N MET A 457 -14.52 -15.05 1.75
CA MET A 457 -13.16 -14.84 2.27
C MET A 457 -12.55 -13.54 1.74
N GLY A 458 -12.14 -12.66 2.65
CA GLY A 458 -11.53 -11.38 2.33
C GLY A 458 -12.50 -10.32 1.80
N ILE A 459 -13.81 -10.41 2.08
CA ILE A 459 -14.78 -9.36 1.73
C ILE A 459 -14.28 -7.96 2.17
N TYR A 460 -14.49 -6.93 1.34
CA TYR A 460 -13.86 -5.60 1.44
C TYR A 460 -12.31 -5.54 1.32
N ARG A 461 -11.54 -6.55 1.71
CA ARG A 461 -10.08 -6.57 1.51
C ARG A 461 -9.70 -6.91 0.07
N LEU A 462 -10.40 -7.86 -0.55
CA LEU A 462 -10.27 -8.19 -1.96
C LEU A 462 -10.98 -7.15 -2.83
N SER A 463 -10.64 -7.16 -4.11
CA SER A 463 -11.18 -6.26 -5.13
C SER A 463 -11.92 -7.07 -6.19
N GLY A 464 -13.19 -6.74 -6.42
CA GLY A 464 -13.93 -7.27 -7.57
C GLY A 464 -13.39 -6.71 -8.88
N THR A 465 -13.87 -7.26 -9.99
CA THR A 465 -13.42 -6.87 -11.33
C THR A 465 -13.66 -5.36 -11.57
N THR A 466 -12.60 -4.57 -11.74
CA THR A 466 -12.66 -3.09 -11.77
C THR A 466 -13.65 -2.52 -12.78
N SER A 467 -13.76 -3.12 -13.98
CA SER A 467 -14.74 -2.70 -14.98
C SER A 467 -16.19 -2.99 -14.59
N ARG A 468 -16.44 -4.04 -13.80
CA ARG A 468 -17.76 -4.34 -13.21
C ARG A 468 -18.07 -3.43 -12.02
N VAL A 469 -17.07 -3.08 -11.19
CA VAL A 469 -17.21 -2.04 -10.15
C VAL A 469 -17.64 -0.71 -10.77
N GLN A 470 -16.96 -0.28 -11.84
CA GLN A 470 -17.33 0.94 -12.54
C GLN A 470 -18.70 0.85 -13.24
N ALA A 471 -19.08 -0.32 -13.76
CA ALA A 471 -20.41 -0.52 -14.35
C ALA A 471 -21.53 -0.41 -13.30
N LEU A 472 -21.37 -1.05 -12.14
CA LEU A 472 -22.30 -0.94 -11.01
C LEU A 472 -22.39 0.52 -10.52
N LYS A 473 -21.24 1.19 -10.35
CA LYS A 473 -21.18 2.61 -10.00
C LYS A 473 -21.98 3.47 -10.99
N ASN A 474 -21.72 3.34 -12.29
CA ASN A 474 -22.40 4.10 -13.33
C ASN A 474 -23.91 3.80 -13.44
N ALA A 475 -24.37 2.62 -12.99
CA ALA A 475 -25.79 2.30 -12.91
C ALA A 475 -26.45 2.99 -11.71
N LEU A 476 -25.86 2.86 -10.52
CA LEU A 476 -26.32 3.49 -9.28
C LEU A 476 -26.31 5.03 -9.36
N ASP A 477 -25.28 5.59 -10.01
CA ASP A 477 -25.12 7.04 -10.21
C ASP A 477 -26.07 7.64 -11.25
N LYS A 478 -26.74 6.79 -12.04
CA LYS A 478 -27.76 7.21 -13.02
C LYS A 478 -29.16 7.20 -12.41
N ASP A 479 -29.51 6.12 -11.71
CA ASP A 479 -30.81 5.88 -11.09
C ASP A 479 -30.67 4.78 -10.02
N VAL A 480 -30.38 5.20 -8.78
CA VAL A 480 -30.15 4.30 -7.64
C VAL A 480 -31.37 3.44 -7.31
N ASP A 481 -32.59 3.91 -7.57
CA ASP A 481 -33.81 3.17 -7.28
C ASP A 481 -34.01 2.02 -8.28
N SER A 482 -33.70 2.23 -9.56
CA SER A 482 -33.83 1.22 -10.64
C SER A 482 -32.89 0.02 -10.52
N VAL A 483 -31.77 0.14 -9.81
CA VAL A 483 -30.75 -0.92 -9.72
C VAL A 483 -31.09 -1.94 -8.63
N ASP A 484 -31.28 -3.20 -9.03
CA ASP A 484 -31.30 -4.35 -8.12
C ASP A 484 -29.88 -4.89 -7.90
N VAL A 485 -29.29 -4.57 -6.75
CA VAL A 485 -27.93 -5.00 -6.35
C VAL A 485 -27.89 -6.46 -5.86
N LEU A 486 -29.05 -7.05 -5.52
CA LEU A 486 -29.17 -8.46 -5.12
C LEU A 486 -29.12 -9.39 -6.34
N SER A 487 -29.56 -8.91 -7.51
CA SER A 487 -29.56 -9.67 -8.76
C SER A 487 -28.21 -10.32 -9.11
N GLU A 488 -28.29 -11.50 -9.74
CA GLU A 488 -27.11 -12.33 -10.10
C GLU A 488 -26.11 -11.59 -11.01
N GLU A 489 -26.54 -10.55 -11.74
CA GLU A 489 -25.65 -9.68 -12.52
C GLU A 489 -24.55 -9.05 -11.65
N TRP A 490 -24.85 -8.73 -10.39
CA TRP A 490 -23.95 -8.04 -9.46
C TRP A 490 -23.48 -8.93 -8.31
N SER A 491 -24.38 -9.72 -7.70
CA SER A 491 -24.06 -10.55 -6.53
C SER A 491 -23.14 -11.73 -6.82
N ALA A 492 -23.07 -12.22 -8.07
CA ALA A 492 -22.21 -13.35 -8.46
C ALA A 492 -20.68 -13.09 -8.31
N ASP A 493 -20.25 -11.83 -8.25
CA ASP A 493 -18.93 -11.44 -7.72
C ASP A 493 -19.17 -10.35 -6.68
N ILE A 494 -19.49 -10.74 -5.44
CA ILE A 494 -19.85 -9.82 -4.36
C ILE A 494 -18.73 -8.80 -4.02
N ASN A 495 -17.50 -9.04 -4.47
CA ASN A 495 -16.41 -8.07 -4.38
C ASN A 495 -16.59 -6.86 -5.32
N VAL A 496 -17.48 -6.97 -6.33
CA VAL A 496 -17.94 -5.83 -7.15
C VAL A 496 -18.79 -4.89 -6.31
N VAL A 497 -19.75 -5.42 -5.55
CA VAL A 497 -20.63 -4.63 -4.67
C VAL A 497 -19.82 -4.00 -3.54
N SER A 498 -18.95 -4.77 -2.87
CA SER A 498 -18.06 -4.21 -1.84
C SER A 498 -17.04 -3.21 -2.41
N GLY A 499 -16.67 -3.35 -3.68
CA GLY A 499 -15.90 -2.37 -4.45
C GLY A 499 -16.65 -1.07 -4.69
N ALA A 500 -17.92 -1.14 -5.12
CA ALA A 500 -18.76 0.03 -5.37
C ALA A 500 -19.07 0.81 -4.08
N LEU A 501 -19.31 0.12 -2.96
CA LEU A 501 -19.53 0.77 -1.67
C LEU A 501 -18.28 1.45 -1.12
N LYS A 502 -17.10 0.79 -1.20
CA LYS A 502 -15.81 1.44 -0.91
C LYS A 502 -15.55 2.66 -1.80
N LEU A 503 -15.93 2.58 -3.08
CA LEU A 503 -15.78 3.68 -4.04
C LEU A 503 -16.66 4.87 -3.68
N TRP A 504 -17.90 4.63 -3.21
CA TRP A 504 -18.83 5.69 -2.81
C TRP A 504 -18.27 6.52 -1.65
N PHE A 505 -17.89 5.88 -0.53
CA PHE A 505 -17.30 6.59 0.61
C PHE A 505 -16.05 7.40 0.25
N ARG A 506 -15.24 6.91 -0.70
CA ARG A 506 -14.00 7.55 -1.15
C ARG A 506 -14.22 8.68 -2.16
N GLU A 507 -15.39 8.75 -2.79
CA GLU A 507 -15.75 9.83 -3.73
C GLU A 507 -16.61 10.92 -3.09
N LEU A 508 -16.95 10.82 -1.80
CA LEU A 508 -17.58 11.92 -1.06
C LEU A 508 -16.69 13.19 -1.11
N PRO A 509 -17.25 14.41 -1.27
CA PRO A 509 -16.49 15.67 -1.24
C PRO A 509 -15.71 15.89 0.08
N GLU A 510 -16.22 15.33 1.18
CA GLU A 510 -15.60 15.30 2.50
C GLU A 510 -15.73 13.87 3.09
N PRO A 511 -14.69 13.31 3.75
CA PRO A 511 -14.75 11.99 4.37
C PRO A 511 -15.85 11.89 5.43
N LEU A 512 -16.34 10.68 5.68
CA LEU A 512 -17.46 10.44 6.60
C LEU A 512 -17.23 11.00 8.02
N LEU A 513 -15.99 10.98 8.54
CA LEU A 513 -15.64 11.54 9.85
C LEU A 513 -15.28 13.05 9.81
N THR A 514 -15.44 13.70 8.66
CA THR A 514 -15.12 15.11 8.36
C THR A 514 -13.62 15.47 8.39
N PHE A 515 -13.25 16.48 7.61
CA PHE A 515 -11.97 17.18 7.75
C PHE A 515 -11.95 18.06 9.02
N GLY A 516 -13.09 18.60 9.44
CA GLY A 516 -13.21 19.45 10.64
C GLY A 516 -12.87 18.73 11.95
N LEU A 517 -13.32 17.49 12.12
CA LEU A 517 -13.00 16.67 13.31
C LEU A 517 -11.73 15.82 13.14
N TYR A 518 -11.09 15.83 11.96
CA TYR A 518 -9.96 14.93 11.62
C TYR A 518 -8.89 14.84 12.72
N HIS A 519 -8.31 15.98 13.12
CA HIS A 519 -7.28 16.02 14.15
C HIS A 519 -7.77 15.50 15.51
N GLN A 520 -9.04 15.73 15.82
CA GLN A 520 -9.62 15.35 17.11
C GLN A 520 -9.81 13.83 17.19
N PHE A 521 -10.22 13.18 16.10
CA PHE A 521 -10.19 11.71 15.97
C PHE A 521 -8.78 11.12 16.06
N ILE A 522 -7.77 11.77 15.44
CA ILE A 522 -6.36 11.33 15.53
C ILE A 522 -5.87 11.41 16.98
N GLU A 523 -6.03 12.56 17.65
CA GLU A 523 -5.61 12.73 19.05
C GLU A 523 -6.39 11.83 20.02
N ALA A 524 -7.68 11.60 19.79
CA ALA A 524 -8.46 10.61 20.52
C ALA A 524 -7.87 9.20 20.36
N ALA A 525 -7.48 8.81 19.14
CA ALA A 525 -6.89 7.50 18.84
C ALA A 525 -5.45 7.31 19.39
N ARG A 526 -4.73 8.39 19.73
CA ARG A 526 -3.39 8.31 20.36
C ARG A 526 -3.39 7.73 21.77
N TYR A 527 -4.53 7.71 22.48
CA TYR A 527 -4.57 7.24 23.87
C TYR A 527 -4.34 5.72 23.96
N GLU A 528 -3.21 5.33 24.58
CA GLU A 528 -2.90 3.92 24.88
C GLU A 528 -3.95 3.25 25.79
N ASN A 529 -4.56 4.01 26.69
CA ASN A 529 -5.60 3.50 27.58
C ASN A 529 -6.92 3.29 26.83
N ASP A 530 -7.31 2.03 26.62
CA ASP A 530 -8.48 1.66 25.81
C ASP A 530 -9.80 2.31 26.28
N ARG A 531 -10.01 2.43 27.59
CA ARG A 531 -11.22 3.07 28.14
C ARG A 531 -11.24 4.56 27.85
N LEU A 532 -10.10 5.25 28.00
CA LEU A 532 -10.01 6.67 27.67
C LEU A 532 -10.14 6.89 26.16
N ARG A 533 -9.50 6.07 25.33
CA ARG A 533 -9.61 6.12 23.86
C ARG A 533 -11.05 5.92 23.40
N HIS A 534 -11.77 4.95 23.96
CA HIS A 534 -13.20 4.77 23.73
C HIS A 534 -13.99 6.05 24.08
N ILE A 535 -13.86 6.58 25.31
CA ILE A 535 -14.59 7.79 25.72
C ILE A 535 -14.31 8.97 24.77
N ARG A 536 -13.05 9.20 24.40
CA ARG A 536 -12.67 10.29 23.47
C ARG A 536 -13.18 10.10 22.05
N LEU A 537 -13.20 8.86 21.53
CA LEU A 537 -13.77 8.59 20.22
C LEU A 537 -15.30 8.68 20.22
N HIS A 538 -15.96 8.33 21.33
CA HIS A 538 -17.40 8.54 21.51
C HIS A 538 -17.73 10.05 21.55
N GLU A 539 -16.99 10.86 22.31
CA GLU A 539 -17.10 12.34 22.27
C GLU A 539 -17.05 12.85 20.82
N GLN A 540 -16.06 12.43 20.02
CA GLN A 540 -15.90 12.87 18.63
C GLN A 540 -16.90 12.26 17.64
N VAL A 541 -17.47 11.09 17.91
CA VAL A 541 -18.61 10.57 17.12
C VAL A 541 -19.86 11.43 17.36
N ASN A 542 -20.10 11.92 18.57
CA ASN A 542 -21.27 12.73 18.90
C ASN A 542 -21.16 14.20 18.44
N ASP A 543 -19.94 14.66 18.12
CA ASP A 543 -19.70 15.96 17.48
C ASP A 543 -19.93 15.94 15.94
N LEU A 544 -20.24 14.78 15.34
CA LEU A 544 -20.53 14.65 13.89
C LEU A 544 -21.90 15.26 13.51
N PRO A 545 -22.03 15.87 12.32
CA PRO A 545 -23.33 16.24 11.76
C PRO A 545 -24.27 15.04 11.61
N ASP A 546 -25.58 15.24 11.79
CA ASP A 546 -26.59 14.16 11.72
C ASP A 546 -26.46 13.23 10.50
N PRO A 547 -26.23 13.72 9.25
CA PRO A 547 -26.00 12.87 8.08
C PRO A 547 -24.82 11.92 8.22
N ASN A 548 -23.72 12.42 8.80
CA ASN A 548 -22.48 11.70 9.03
C ASN A 548 -22.64 10.70 10.19
N TYR A 549 -23.28 11.11 11.29
CA TYR A 549 -23.57 10.24 12.43
C TYR A 549 -24.46 9.06 12.02
N ALA A 550 -25.59 9.33 11.35
CA ALA A 550 -26.54 8.29 10.93
C ALA A 550 -25.90 7.30 9.93
N THR A 551 -25.18 7.81 8.94
CA THR A 551 -24.47 6.98 7.95
C THR A 551 -23.34 6.16 8.62
N LEU A 552 -22.59 6.74 9.56
CA LEU A 552 -21.54 6.04 10.31
C LEU A 552 -22.13 4.95 11.23
N LYS A 553 -23.22 5.25 11.93
CA LYS A 553 -23.97 4.30 12.77
C LYS A 553 -24.45 3.10 11.96
N PHE A 554 -25.11 3.34 10.82
CA PHE A 554 -25.53 2.28 9.92
C PHE A 554 -24.34 1.44 9.43
N PHE A 555 -23.28 2.10 8.96
CA PHE A 555 -22.15 1.40 8.34
C PHE A 555 -21.29 0.63 9.36
N MET A 556 -21.08 1.16 10.56
CA MET A 556 -20.43 0.41 11.64
C MET A 556 -21.30 -0.77 12.10
N GLY A 557 -22.63 -0.64 12.08
CA GLY A 557 -23.55 -1.75 12.30
C GLY A 557 -23.46 -2.85 11.23
N HIS A 558 -23.26 -2.48 9.96
CA HIS A 558 -22.97 -3.43 8.88
C HIS A 558 -21.62 -4.14 9.09
N LEU A 559 -20.56 -3.38 9.40
CA LEU A 559 -19.24 -3.97 9.70
C LEU A 559 -19.26 -4.85 10.97
N ASP A 560 -20.11 -4.55 11.95
CA ASP A 560 -20.35 -5.41 13.12
C ASP A 560 -20.97 -6.76 12.71
N ARG A 561 -21.81 -6.79 11.67
CA ARG A 561 -22.37 -8.03 11.10
C ARG A 561 -21.34 -8.81 10.28
N VAL A 562 -20.45 -8.13 9.55
CA VAL A 562 -19.32 -8.76 8.84
C VAL A 562 -18.33 -9.41 9.81
N ARG A 563 -17.84 -8.69 10.84
CA ARG A 563 -16.84 -9.23 11.79
C ARG A 563 -17.36 -10.42 12.62
N ARG A 564 -18.67 -10.54 12.84
CA ARG A 564 -19.28 -11.71 13.52
C ARG A 564 -19.06 -13.02 12.76
N LYS A 565 -18.60 -12.96 11.50
CA LYS A 565 -18.26 -14.09 10.63
C LYS A 565 -16.76 -14.18 10.30
N ASP A 566 -15.89 -13.49 11.03
CA ASP A 566 -14.43 -13.47 10.85
C ASP A 566 -13.80 -14.87 10.76
N SER A 567 -14.26 -15.84 11.55
CA SER A 567 -13.81 -17.24 11.48
C SER A 567 -14.03 -17.93 10.13
N ILE A 568 -14.88 -17.37 9.26
CA ILE A 568 -15.13 -17.83 7.88
C ILE A 568 -14.56 -16.82 6.88
N ASN A 569 -14.94 -15.54 6.99
CA ASN A 569 -14.59 -14.51 6.01
C ASN A 569 -13.20 -13.88 6.22
N GLN A 570 -12.50 -14.16 7.32
CA GLN A 570 -11.17 -13.65 7.65
C GLN A 570 -11.07 -12.12 7.76
N MET A 571 -12.18 -11.44 8.06
CA MET A 571 -12.28 -9.98 8.19
C MET A 571 -12.56 -9.54 9.63
N SER A 572 -11.53 -9.68 10.47
CA SER A 572 -11.46 -9.15 11.83
C SER A 572 -11.63 -7.63 11.89
N VAL A 573 -11.87 -7.10 13.10
CA VAL A 573 -11.95 -5.65 13.35
C VAL A 573 -10.72 -4.90 12.80
N SER A 574 -9.53 -5.47 12.98
CA SER A 574 -8.26 -4.90 12.51
C SER A 574 -8.13 -4.97 10.97
N ASN A 575 -8.56 -6.09 10.36
CA ASN A 575 -8.57 -6.21 8.89
C ASN A 575 -9.55 -5.23 8.23
N LEU A 576 -10.69 -4.95 8.87
CA LEU A 576 -11.67 -3.95 8.42
C LEU A 576 -11.18 -2.52 8.66
N SER A 577 -10.54 -2.23 9.80
CA SER A 577 -10.04 -0.90 10.12
C SER A 577 -8.88 -0.46 9.21
N ILE A 578 -8.05 -1.40 8.74
CA ILE A 578 -7.00 -1.13 7.72
C ILE A 578 -7.62 -0.72 6.38
N VAL A 579 -8.79 -1.26 6.01
CA VAL A 579 -9.51 -0.89 4.77
C VAL A 579 -10.25 0.44 4.92
N PHE A 580 -10.87 0.68 6.08
CA PHE A 580 -11.78 1.82 6.28
C PHE A 580 -11.17 3.03 7.00
N GLY A 581 -10.06 2.89 7.71
CA GLY A 581 -9.30 3.98 8.34
C GLY A 581 -9.05 5.16 7.40
N PRO A 582 -8.24 5.00 6.34
CA PRO A 582 -7.95 6.07 5.38
C PRO A 582 -9.14 6.41 4.47
N THR A 583 -10.19 5.57 4.43
CA THR A 583 -11.38 5.77 3.58
C THR A 583 -12.43 6.65 4.25
N LEU A 584 -12.63 6.49 5.56
CA LEU A 584 -13.64 7.22 6.34
C LEU A 584 -13.06 8.44 7.07
N LEU A 585 -11.76 8.39 7.42
CA LEU A 585 -11.01 9.44 8.11
C LEU A 585 -9.80 9.88 7.26
N GLY A 586 -10.08 10.30 6.03
CA GLY A 586 -9.08 10.81 5.09
C GLY A 586 -8.46 12.14 5.57
N ALA A 587 -7.17 12.33 5.30
CA ALA A 587 -6.46 13.55 5.69
C ALA A 587 -6.93 14.78 4.88
N PRO A 588 -7.07 15.97 5.50
CA PRO A 588 -7.40 17.21 4.81
C PRO A 588 -6.47 17.55 3.62
N PRO A 589 -6.96 18.10 2.50
CA PRO A 589 -6.14 18.31 1.29
C PRO A 589 -4.93 19.25 1.50
N ASN A 590 -4.96 20.10 2.50
CA ASN A 590 -3.88 21.02 2.88
C ASN A 590 -2.76 20.36 3.72
N GLU A 591 -2.97 19.17 4.29
CA GLU A 591 -1.98 18.44 5.12
C GLU A 591 -0.93 17.67 4.30
N GLY A 592 -1.01 17.68 2.97
CA GLY A 592 0.01 17.05 2.12
C GLY A 592 -0.08 15.51 1.98
N GLY A 593 -1.23 14.93 2.33
CA GLY A 593 -1.70 13.62 1.84
C GLY A 593 -1.03 12.34 2.36
N LEU A 594 0.18 12.38 2.94
CA LEU A 594 0.86 11.19 3.47
C LEU A 594 1.62 11.47 4.78
N ASN A 595 0.89 11.52 5.89
CA ASN A 595 1.48 11.35 7.22
C ASN A 595 1.33 9.90 7.68
N LEU A 596 2.43 9.13 7.59
CA LEU A 596 2.49 7.71 7.97
C LEU A 596 2.14 7.46 9.45
N GLU A 597 2.42 8.42 10.32
CA GLU A 597 2.07 8.34 11.74
C GLU A 597 0.55 8.42 11.92
N HIS A 598 -0.09 9.41 11.29
CA HIS A 598 -1.54 9.59 11.34
C HIS A 598 -2.29 8.40 10.71
N MET A 599 -1.77 7.76 9.66
CA MET A 599 -2.40 6.57 9.07
C MET A 599 -2.58 5.42 10.09
N SER A 600 -1.63 5.25 11.02
CA SER A 600 -1.77 4.25 12.10
C SER A 600 -2.92 4.59 13.06
N PHE A 601 -3.10 5.87 13.38
CA PHE A 601 -4.18 6.35 14.22
C PHE A 601 -5.53 6.41 13.50
N GLN A 602 -5.58 6.61 12.18
CA GLN A 602 -6.79 6.45 11.37
C GLN A 602 -7.36 5.03 11.49
N CYS A 603 -6.49 4.03 11.31
CA CYS A 603 -6.86 2.63 11.53
C CYS A 603 -7.27 2.38 12.98
N LYS A 604 -6.54 2.92 13.97
CA LYS A 604 -6.86 2.70 15.40
C LYS A 604 -8.17 3.37 15.84
N ALA A 605 -8.54 4.50 15.25
CA ALA A 605 -9.84 5.15 15.45
C ALA A 605 -10.98 4.23 15.00
N ILE A 606 -10.97 3.81 13.72
CA ILE A 606 -12.00 2.93 13.15
C ILE A 606 -12.03 1.55 13.84
N GLU A 607 -10.86 1.00 14.22
CA GLU A 607 -10.78 -0.25 14.97
C GLU A 607 -11.51 -0.14 16.32
N THR A 608 -11.24 0.93 17.07
CA THR A 608 -11.84 1.13 18.40
C THR A 608 -13.33 1.46 18.27
N ILE A 609 -13.74 2.25 17.28
CA ILE A 609 -15.16 2.57 17.03
C ILE A 609 -15.96 1.32 16.64
N LEU A 610 -15.39 0.43 15.83
CA LEU A 610 -16.03 -0.83 15.43
C LEU A 610 -16.03 -1.88 16.56
N GLU A 611 -14.95 -1.99 17.34
CA GLU A 611 -14.91 -2.84 18.54
C GLU A 611 -15.95 -2.39 19.58
N LYS A 612 -16.12 -1.08 19.74
CA LYS A 612 -17.04 -0.43 20.68
C LYS A 612 -18.37 0.00 20.08
N TYR A 613 -18.74 -0.52 18.91
CA TYR A 613 -19.95 -0.11 18.19
C TYR A 613 -21.21 -0.07 19.09
N HIS A 614 -21.43 -1.10 19.91
CA HIS A 614 -22.57 -1.15 20.82
C HIS A 614 -22.46 -0.10 21.95
N GLU A 615 -21.28 0.13 22.52
CA GLU A 615 -21.06 1.13 23.59
C GLU A 615 -21.09 2.60 23.09
N ILE A 616 -21.01 2.82 21.77
CA ILE A 616 -21.01 4.15 21.13
C ILE A 616 -22.35 4.48 20.47
N PHE A 617 -23.02 3.50 19.84
CA PHE A 617 -24.20 3.74 19.00
C PHE A 617 -25.49 3.05 19.47
N VAL A 618 -25.41 2.12 20.42
CA VAL A 618 -26.58 1.42 20.96
C VAL A 618 -26.77 1.88 22.39
N GLU A 619 -27.69 2.80 22.61
CA GLU A 619 -28.13 3.18 23.95
C GLU A 619 -28.61 1.91 24.69
N GLU A 620 -28.28 1.79 25.97
CA GLU A 620 -28.94 0.78 26.81
C GLU A 620 -30.42 1.15 26.86
N GLU A 621 -31.30 0.32 26.26
CA GLU A 621 -32.74 0.46 26.46
C GLU A 621 -33.01 0.44 27.97
N GLU A 622 -33.42 1.60 28.53
CA GLU A 622 -33.76 1.67 29.94
C GLU A 622 -34.77 0.57 30.28
N SER A 623 -34.56 -0.10 31.42
CA SER A 623 -35.38 -1.25 31.85
C SER A 623 -36.77 -0.82 32.37
N ALA A 624 -37.52 -0.16 31.50
CA ALA A 624 -38.77 0.50 31.76
C ALA A 624 -39.93 -0.50 31.92
N GLY A 625 -40.16 -0.94 33.16
CA GLY A 625 -41.52 -1.20 33.61
C GLY A 625 -41.95 -2.64 33.90
N THR A 626 -41.04 -3.62 34.03
CA THR A 626 -41.41 -4.94 34.61
C THR A 626 -41.38 -4.90 36.15
N GLY A 627 -42.11 -3.95 36.74
CA GLY A 627 -41.93 -3.55 38.16
C GLY A 627 -43.16 -3.06 38.91
N ALA A 628 -44.39 -3.34 38.43
CA ALA A 628 -45.64 -2.90 39.06
C ALA A 628 -46.49 -4.10 39.55
N GLY A 629 -46.12 -4.66 40.70
CA GLY A 629 -46.86 -5.77 41.32
C GLY A 629 -48.18 -5.33 41.98
N THR A 630 -49.28 -5.31 41.21
CA THR A 630 -50.64 -5.06 41.74
C THR A 630 -51.22 -6.30 42.42
N ALA A 631 -50.92 -6.46 43.71
CA ALA A 631 -51.49 -7.51 44.55
C ALA A 631 -52.97 -7.22 44.89
N THR A 632 -53.89 -7.60 44.00
CA THR A 632 -55.34 -7.61 44.28
C THR A 632 -55.74 -8.86 45.06
N LEU A 633 -55.62 -8.77 46.38
CA LEU A 633 -56.50 -9.52 47.29
C LEU A 633 -57.85 -8.82 47.33
N GLU A 634 -58.94 -9.50 46.94
CA GLU A 634 -60.12 -9.70 47.79
C GLU A 634 -61.19 -10.62 47.15
N VAL A 635 -61.63 -11.60 47.94
CA VAL A 635 -63.02 -12.11 48.09
C VAL A 635 -63.84 -12.41 46.82
N SER A 636 -63.83 -13.69 46.41
CA SER A 636 -64.99 -14.62 46.55
C SER A 636 -64.61 -16.05 46.17
#